data_AF-A0A4P1RGP5-F1
#
_entry.id   AF-A0A4P1RGP5-F1
#
_cell.length_a   1.000
_cell.length_b   1.000
_cell.length_c   1.000
_cell.angle_alpha   90.00
_cell.angle_beta   90.00
_cell.angle_gamma   90.00
#
_symmetry.space_group_name_H-M   'P 1'
#
loop_
_entity.id
_entity.type
_entity.pdbx_description
1 polymer ?
#
loop_
_entity_poly.entity_id
_entity_poly.type
_entity_poly.pdbx_seq_one_letter_code
_entity_poly.pdbx_strand_id
1 'polypeptide(L)'
;MENNFKVYIYEDGDPKTFYQTPRKLTGKYASEGYFFQNIRESRFRTLDPDQAHLFFIPISCHKMRGKGTSYDNMTIIVQSYVEGLISKYPYWNRTLGADHFFVTCHDVGVRATEGLPLLVKNSIRAVCSPSYDVGFIPHKDIALPQVLQPFALPAGGNDIENRTVLGFWAGHRNSKIRVILARVWENDTELDISNNRISRAEGHLVYQKRFYRIILSNYYDLPFNDILDWRKFAVVLKESDVYQLKEILKRIPHAEFVALHNNLVKLCVRASSTNSHSEEDGERTIIKKEKDGWNINFSSQKPATPLLDTINYPLHMKNLSIQDLEQLAAELRADIVHTVSNIGGHLSSNLGVVELSVALHHVFSTPEDKIIWDVGHQAYPHKILTGRRSRMHTIRKTSGLAGFPKRDESVHDAFGAGHSSTSISAGLGMAVARDLLGKNNSVISVIGDGAMTAGQAYEAMNNAGFLDANMIIILNDNKQVSLPTATLDGPATPVGALSRNLSKIQASTKFRKLREAAKTITKQIGGQTHQVAAKVDEYARGMVSGSGSTFFEELGLYYIGPVDGHNIEDLVQIFENVKAMPAPGPILIHIVTEKGKGYPPAEAASDKMHGVVKFDPPSGQQFKQKSSTLTYTQYFAESLIKEAEIDNKIVAIHAAMGGGTGLNYFQKQFPDRCFDTGIAEQHAVTFAAGLAAEGLKPFCAIYSSFLQRGYDQVVHDVDLQKLPVRFALDRAGLVGADGPTHCGAFDITYMACLPNMVVMAPSDETELMHMGRIMLEGSRVAILGYGSVVQQCLQAAQMLKAQDISVTVADARFCKPLDTDLIKLLAKEHEFLITVEEGSIGGFGSHVSQYLSITGILDGPLKWRAMMLPDRYIEHGAPQDQAEEAGLSSKHIVATILSLLDRPKEAFLFK
;
A
#
# COMPACT_ATOMS: atom_id res chain seq x y z
N MET A 1 -3.30 13.67 26.16
CA MET A 1 -3.59 12.23 26.37
C MET A 1 -2.87 11.64 27.58
N GLU A 2 -1.67 12.09 27.97
CA GLU A 2 -0.92 11.47 29.08
C GLU A 2 -1.61 11.49 30.46
N ASN A 3 -2.53 12.43 30.72
CA ASN A 3 -3.13 12.57 32.06
C ASN A 3 -4.27 11.58 32.36
N ASN A 4 -4.84 10.90 31.36
CA ASN A 4 -6.01 10.03 31.53
C ASN A 4 -5.74 8.55 31.22
N PHE A 5 -4.56 8.17 30.74
CA PHE A 5 -4.27 6.79 30.39
C PHE A 5 -4.19 5.89 31.63
N LYS A 6 -4.93 4.77 31.62
CA LYS A 6 -5.03 3.85 32.76
C LYS A 6 -4.85 2.39 32.36
N VAL A 7 -4.13 1.64 33.18
CA VAL A 7 -3.82 0.21 33.01
C VAL A 7 -4.29 -0.55 34.25
N TYR A 8 -5.16 -1.55 34.06
CA TYR A 8 -5.55 -2.48 35.11
C TYR A 8 -4.71 -3.74 35.04
N ILE A 9 -4.28 -4.28 36.19
CA ILE A 9 -3.45 -5.48 36.28
C ILE A 9 -4.31 -6.57 36.92
N TYR A 10 -4.48 -7.72 36.25
CA TYR A 10 -5.23 -8.84 36.83
C TYR A 10 -4.58 -9.32 38.13
N GLU A 11 -5.41 -9.52 39.16
CA GLU A 11 -4.94 -9.93 40.49
C GLU A 11 -4.94 -11.46 40.69
N ASP A 12 -5.70 -12.20 39.88
CA ASP A 12 -5.78 -13.65 39.98
C ASP A 12 -4.48 -14.32 39.52
N GLY A 13 -4.11 -15.44 40.15
CA GLY A 13 -2.95 -16.25 39.80
C GLY A 13 -2.22 -16.78 41.04
N ASP A 14 -1.60 -17.96 40.95
CA ASP A 14 -0.76 -18.48 42.04
C ASP A 14 0.47 -17.55 42.24
N PRO A 15 0.66 -16.91 43.41
CA PRO A 15 1.81 -16.03 43.70
C PRO A 15 3.18 -16.70 43.49
N LYS A 16 3.21 -18.03 43.52
CA LYS A 16 4.43 -18.82 43.31
C LYS A 16 4.72 -19.02 41.82
N THR A 17 3.76 -18.79 40.92
CA THR A 17 3.83 -19.10 39.48
C THR A 17 3.73 -17.83 38.63
N PHE A 18 2.86 -16.91 39.02
CA PHE A 18 2.65 -15.61 38.38
C PHE A 18 3.24 -14.49 39.23
N TYR A 19 3.51 -13.33 38.62
CA TYR A 19 4.25 -12.27 39.29
C TYR A 19 3.34 -11.52 40.27
N GLN A 20 3.50 -11.72 41.59
CA GLN A 20 2.72 -10.99 42.62
C GLN A 20 3.54 -10.13 43.60
N THR A 21 4.85 -10.37 43.79
CA THR A 21 5.68 -9.56 44.72
C THR A 21 7.11 -9.36 44.20
N PRO A 22 7.77 -8.20 44.50
CA PRO A 22 9.13 -7.93 44.06
C PRO A 22 10.11 -8.86 44.78
N ARG A 23 10.85 -9.69 44.02
CA ARG A 23 12.07 -10.35 44.49
C ARG A 23 13.27 -9.75 43.74
N LYS A 24 14.48 -9.93 44.28
CA LYS A 24 15.75 -9.53 43.63
C LYS A 24 15.76 -9.91 42.15
N LEU A 25 15.68 -8.88 41.29
CA LEU A 25 15.65 -9.00 39.84
C LEU A 25 17.06 -9.23 39.30
N THR A 26 17.46 -10.48 39.09
CA THR A 26 18.80 -10.82 38.58
C THR A 26 18.74 -11.76 37.36
N GLY A 27 19.76 -11.70 36.51
CA GLY A 27 19.93 -12.59 35.36
C GLY A 27 19.07 -12.26 34.14
N LYS A 28 18.96 -13.22 33.20
CA LYS A 28 18.38 -12.99 31.86
C LYS A 28 16.92 -12.51 31.86
N TYR A 29 16.14 -12.80 32.90
CA TYR A 29 14.73 -12.35 33.00
C TYR A 29 14.55 -11.03 33.75
N ALA A 30 15.62 -10.26 34.00
CA ALA A 30 15.53 -8.98 34.69
C ALA A 30 14.59 -7.99 33.99
N SER A 31 14.60 -7.92 32.65
CA SER A 31 13.68 -7.07 31.87
C SER A 31 12.21 -7.37 32.16
N GLU A 32 11.85 -8.65 32.26
CA GLU A 32 10.50 -9.09 32.61
C GLU A 32 10.10 -8.48 33.95
N GLY A 33 10.90 -8.73 34.99
CA GLY A 33 10.57 -8.28 36.34
C GLY A 33 10.65 -6.76 36.55
N TYR A 34 11.54 -6.04 35.84
CA TYR A 34 11.57 -4.58 35.88
C TYR A 34 10.33 -3.99 35.22
N PHE A 35 9.86 -4.55 34.11
CA PHE A 35 8.61 -4.13 33.50
C PHE A 35 7.43 -4.30 34.47
N PHE A 36 7.36 -5.47 35.12
CA PHE A 36 6.37 -5.76 36.16
C PHE A 36 6.38 -4.76 37.33
N GLN A 37 7.55 -4.35 37.79
CA GLN A 37 7.68 -3.36 38.85
C GLN A 37 7.24 -1.97 38.38
N ASN A 38 7.76 -1.51 37.24
CA ASN A 38 7.46 -0.19 36.71
C ASN A 38 5.98 0.00 36.38
N ILE A 39 5.30 -0.99 35.80
CA ILE A 39 3.87 -0.87 35.50
C ILE A 39 3.00 -0.82 36.77
N ARG A 40 3.47 -1.44 37.87
CA ARG A 40 2.77 -1.41 39.16
C ARG A 40 2.93 -0.10 39.93
N GLU A 41 4.11 0.49 39.84
CA GLU A 41 4.47 1.77 40.47
C GLU A 41 4.12 2.98 39.58
N SER A 42 3.72 2.74 38.34
CA SER A 42 3.37 3.78 37.37
C SER A 42 2.09 4.54 37.76
N ARG A 43 2.10 5.86 37.50
CA ARG A 43 0.91 6.74 37.55
C ARG A 43 -0.25 6.29 36.64
N PHE A 44 0.06 5.43 35.66
CA PHE A 44 -0.93 4.88 34.75
C PHE A 44 -1.69 3.70 35.36
N ARG A 45 -1.31 3.16 36.52
CA ARG A 45 -2.08 2.07 37.14
C ARG A 45 -3.44 2.55 37.64
N THR A 46 -4.48 1.76 37.41
CA THR A 46 -5.79 1.89 38.08
C THR A 46 -6.10 0.62 38.90
N LEU A 47 -6.81 0.80 40.02
CA LEU A 47 -7.41 -0.31 40.78
C LEU A 47 -8.85 -0.57 40.35
N ASP A 48 -9.44 0.37 39.62
CA ASP A 48 -10.78 0.27 39.05
C ASP A 48 -10.67 -0.24 37.59
N PRO A 49 -11.11 -1.47 37.29
CA PRO A 49 -11.05 -2.03 35.95
C PRO A 49 -11.95 -1.29 34.95
N ASP A 50 -13.01 -0.60 35.38
CA ASP A 50 -13.91 0.13 34.49
C ASP A 50 -13.25 1.42 33.95
N GLN A 51 -12.21 1.91 34.63
CA GLN A 51 -11.39 3.03 34.16
C GLN A 51 -10.22 2.59 33.27
N ALA A 52 -10.03 1.28 33.05
CA ALA A 52 -8.86 0.74 32.36
C ALA A 52 -8.97 0.89 30.83
N HIS A 53 -7.89 1.42 30.25
CA HIS A 53 -7.71 1.50 28.79
C HIS A 53 -6.97 0.27 28.27
N LEU A 54 -6.07 -0.32 29.07
CA LEU A 54 -5.43 -1.60 28.79
C LEU A 54 -5.45 -2.52 30.02
N PHE A 55 -5.45 -3.82 29.74
CA PHE A 55 -5.43 -4.88 30.75
C PHE A 55 -4.11 -5.66 30.70
N PHE A 56 -3.38 -5.70 31.81
CA PHE A 56 -2.11 -6.39 31.90
C PHE A 56 -2.26 -7.78 32.52
N ILE A 57 -1.79 -8.81 31.81
CA ILE A 57 -1.82 -10.21 32.24
C ILE A 57 -0.45 -10.59 32.83
N PRO A 58 -0.36 -10.91 34.14
CA PRO A 58 0.92 -11.00 34.84
C PRO A 58 1.66 -12.34 34.71
N ILE A 59 1.85 -12.80 33.47
CA ILE A 59 2.60 -14.04 33.15
C ILE A 59 4.09 -13.85 33.47
N SER A 60 4.68 -14.76 34.27
CA SER A 60 6.13 -14.72 34.56
C SER A 60 6.85 -16.01 34.19
N CYS A 61 7.56 -15.96 33.06
CA CYS A 61 8.44 -17.03 32.61
C CYS A 61 9.61 -17.25 33.57
N HIS A 62 10.07 -16.19 34.24
CA HIS A 62 11.10 -16.29 35.28
C HIS A 62 10.66 -17.20 36.44
N LYS A 63 9.47 -16.96 37.00
CA LYS A 63 8.93 -17.71 38.14
C LYS A 63 8.68 -19.17 37.79
N MET A 64 8.08 -19.42 36.62
CA MET A 64 7.83 -20.77 36.12
C MET A 64 9.12 -21.56 35.90
N ARG A 65 10.16 -20.95 35.31
CA ARG A 65 11.47 -21.62 35.11
C ARG A 65 12.27 -21.79 36.39
N GLY A 66 12.19 -20.84 37.32
CA GLY A 66 12.86 -20.93 38.62
C GLY A 66 12.45 -22.14 39.47
N LYS A 67 11.30 -22.77 39.14
CA LYS A 67 10.80 -24.01 39.75
C LYS A 67 11.19 -25.29 39.02
N GLY A 68 11.91 -25.21 37.89
CA GLY A 68 12.25 -26.38 37.08
C GLY A 68 11.10 -26.90 36.21
N THR A 69 10.04 -26.11 35.98
CA THR A 69 8.90 -26.49 35.13
C THR A 69 9.37 -26.77 33.70
N SER A 70 8.93 -27.90 33.12
CA SER A 70 9.16 -28.23 31.70
C SER A 70 8.39 -27.28 30.79
N TYR A 71 8.82 -27.15 29.53
CA TYR A 71 8.16 -26.27 28.57
C TYR A 71 6.69 -26.64 28.33
N ASP A 72 6.39 -27.93 28.18
CA ASP A 72 5.02 -28.41 27.94
C ASP A 72 4.09 -28.10 29.12
N ASN A 73 4.59 -28.25 30.35
CA ASN A 73 3.83 -27.92 31.55
C ASN A 73 3.62 -26.40 31.70
N MET A 74 4.56 -25.57 31.24
CA MET A 74 4.39 -24.12 31.26
C MET A 74 3.22 -23.69 30.36
N THR A 75 3.11 -24.28 29.17
CA THR A 75 2.00 -23.99 28.24
C THR A 75 0.65 -24.32 28.86
N ILE A 76 0.51 -25.50 29.47
CA ILE A 76 -0.75 -25.94 30.12
C ILE A 76 -1.12 -25.00 31.28
N ILE A 77 -0.12 -24.57 32.06
CA ILE A 77 -0.32 -23.66 33.21
C ILE A 77 -0.78 -22.28 32.73
N VAL A 78 -0.13 -21.71 31.70
CA VAL A 78 -0.53 -20.40 31.15
C VAL A 78 -1.91 -20.49 30.50
N GLN A 79 -2.22 -21.62 29.84
CA GLN A 79 -3.52 -21.83 29.20
C GLN A 79 -4.65 -21.84 30.23
N SER A 80 -4.52 -22.69 31.25
CA SER A 80 -5.53 -22.80 32.31
C SER A 80 -5.75 -21.47 33.02
N TYR A 81 -4.67 -20.68 33.19
CA TYR A 81 -4.73 -19.37 33.79
C TYR A 81 -5.50 -18.35 32.94
N VAL A 82 -5.18 -18.26 31.65
CA VAL A 82 -5.84 -17.31 30.73
C VAL A 82 -7.31 -17.69 30.52
N GLU A 83 -7.63 -18.97 30.35
CA GLU A 83 -9.02 -19.44 30.25
C GLU A 83 -9.82 -19.11 31.53
N GLY A 84 -9.21 -19.26 32.70
CA GLY A 84 -9.80 -18.85 33.97
C GLY A 84 -10.06 -17.34 34.05
N LEU A 85 -9.12 -16.51 33.58
CA LEU A 85 -9.31 -15.05 33.50
C LEU A 85 -10.46 -14.67 32.57
N ILE A 86 -10.55 -15.31 31.39
CA ILE A 86 -11.59 -15.05 30.39
C ILE A 86 -12.97 -15.44 30.92
N SER A 87 -13.05 -16.58 31.62
CA SER A 87 -14.31 -17.05 32.22
C SER A 87 -14.77 -16.16 33.38
N LYS A 88 -13.83 -15.66 34.19
CA LYS A 88 -14.14 -14.88 35.39
C LYS A 88 -14.39 -13.40 35.12
N TYR A 89 -13.73 -12.80 34.13
CA TYR A 89 -13.83 -11.37 33.85
C TYR A 89 -14.43 -11.08 32.47
N PRO A 90 -15.50 -10.28 32.38
CA PRO A 90 -16.17 -9.99 31.10
C PRO A 90 -15.34 -9.10 30.17
N TYR A 91 -14.24 -8.50 30.64
CA TYR A 91 -13.44 -7.52 29.90
C TYR A 91 -12.73 -8.10 28.67
N TRP A 92 -12.35 -9.38 28.71
CA TRP A 92 -11.73 -10.02 27.55
C TRP A 92 -12.66 -10.05 26.34
N ASN A 93 -13.95 -10.30 26.57
CA ASN A 93 -14.95 -10.46 25.50
C ASN A 93 -15.30 -9.14 24.79
N ARG A 94 -14.95 -7.98 25.39
CA ARG A 94 -15.18 -6.66 24.78
C ARG A 94 -14.43 -6.48 23.47
N THR A 95 -13.18 -6.93 23.44
CA THR A 95 -12.24 -6.71 22.32
C THR A 95 -11.67 -8.02 21.79
N LEU A 96 -12.12 -9.16 22.34
CA LEU A 96 -11.52 -10.49 22.14
C LEU A 96 -10.03 -10.53 22.53
N GLY A 97 -9.61 -9.70 23.50
CA GLY A 97 -8.24 -9.65 24.02
C GLY A 97 -7.32 -8.63 23.35
N ALA A 98 -7.84 -7.72 22.51
CA ALA A 98 -7.04 -6.73 21.77
C ALA A 98 -6.53 -5.56 22.61
N ASP A 99 -7.20 -5.27 23.72
CA ASP A 99 -6.77 -4.29 24.75
C ASP A 99 -6.00 -4.95 25.90
N HIS A 100 -5.61 -6.21 25.73
CA HIS A 100 -4.79 -6.95 26.69
C HIS A 100 -3.34 -6.97 26.27
N PHE A 101 -2.45 -6.99 27.25
CA PHE A 101 -1.03 -7.16 27.00
C PHE A 101 -0.33 -7.99 28.08
N PHE A 102 0.79 -8.61 27.70
CA PHE A 102 1.55 -9.48 28.58
C PHE A 102 3.05 -9.47 28.23
N VAL A 103 3.90 -9.83 29.19
CA VAL A 103 5.37 -9.89 28.99
C VAL A 103 5.83 -11.33 28.87
N THR A 104 6.64 -11.60 27.86
CA THR A 104 7.34 -12.89 27.69
C THR A 104 8.77 -12.63 27.26
N CYS A 105 9.73 -12.99 28.10
CA CYS A 105 11.15 -12.79 27.80
C CYS A 105 11.84 -14.09 27.35
N HIS A 106 12.69 -13.97 26.33
CA HIS A 106 13.50 -15.05 25.73
C HIS A 106 12.69 -16.17 25.05
N ASP A 107 13.42 -17.16 24.51
CA ASP A 107 12.91 -18.40 23.91
C ASP A 107 11.88 -19.14 24.78
N VAL A 108 12.03 -19.03 26.10
CA VAL A 108 11.08 -19.60 27.07
C VAL A 108 9.69 -18.99 26.98
N GLY A 109 9.61 -17.69 26.73
CA GLY A 109 8.35 -16.97 26.64
C GLY A 109 7.48 -17.41 25.47
N VAL A 110 8.13 -17.75 24.36
CA VAL A 110 7.49 -18.30 23.16
C VAL A 110 6.90 -19.67 23.47
N ARG A 111 7.72 -20.57 24.02
CA ARG A 111 7.29 -21.93 24.39
C ARG A 111 6.12 -21.90 25.36
N ALA A 112 6.16 -21.02 26.35
CA ALA A 112 5.10 -20.89 27.36
C ALA A 112 3.75 -20.41 26.79
N THR A 113 3.73 -19.83 25.59
CA THR A 113 2.53 -19.26 24.95
C THR A 113 2.17 -19.90 23.62
N GLU A 114 2.95 -20.90 23.17
CA GLU A 114 2.82 -21.57 21.87
C GLU A 114 1.46 -22.29 21.71
N GLY A 115 0.88 -22.81 22.80
CA GLY A 115 -0.43 -23.46 22.81
C GLY A 115 -1.63 -22.51 22.93
N LEU A 116 -1.42 -21.19 22.89
CA LEU A 116 -2.46 -20.17 23.12
C LEU A 116 -2.60 -19.20 21.94
N PRO A 117 -3.08 -19.67 20.77
CA PRO A 117 -3.11 -18.87 19.55
C PRO A 117 -4.00 -17.62 19.69
N LEU A 118 -5.09 -17.67 20.45
CA LEU A 118 -5.96 -16.52 20.68
C LEU A 118 -5.29 -15.42 21.52
N LEU A 119 -4.51 -15.80 22.53
CA LEU A 119 -3.73 -14.86 23.35
C LEU A 119 -2.65 -14.17 22.52
N VAL A 120 -1.88 -14.95 21.74
CA VAL A 120 -0.77 -14.41 20.94
C VAL A 120 -1.27 -13.59 19.76
N LYS A 121 -2.38 -13.99 19.13
CA LYS A 121 -2.95 -13.29 17.97
C LYS A 121 -3.58 -11.96 18.37
N ASN A 122 -4.37 -11.94 19.44
CA ASN A 122 -5.22 -10.79 19.75
C ASN A 122 -4.53 -9.82 20.71
N SER A 123 -3.76 -10.28 21.70
CA SER A 123 -3.16 -9.42 22.71
C SER A 123 -1.79 -8.86 22.30
N ILE A 124 -1.42 -7.72 22.87
CA ILE A 124 -0.12 -7.08 22.70
C ILE A 124 0.93 -7.85 23.50
N ARG A 125 1.97 -8.36 22.83
CA ARG A 125 3.04 -9.11 23.52
C ARG A 125 4.30 -8.27 23.65
N ALA A 126 4.81 -8.13 24.86
CA ALA A 126 6.05 -7.43 25.16
C ALA A 126 7.22 -8.42 25.29
N VAL A 127 8.27 -8.29 24.45
CA VAL A 127 9.39 -9.23 24.36
C VAL A 127 10.76 -8.55 24.43
N CYS A 128 11.72 -9.16 25.12
CA CYS A 128 13.09 -8.62 25.23
C CYS A 128 14.02 -8.98 24.07
N SER A 129 13.55 -9.82 23.14
CA SER A 129 14.30 -10.31 21.99
C SER A 129 13.34 -10.46 20.81
N PRO A 130 12.88 -9.35 20.22
CA PRO A 130 11.93 -9.38 19.11
C PRO A 130 12.56 -10.13 17.92
N SER A 131 11.89 -11.16 17.44
CA SER A 131 12.26 -11.88 16.22
C SER A 131 11.02 -12.52 15.59
N TYR A 132 10.95 -12.53 14.26
CA TYR A 132 9.88 -13.18 13.52
C TYR A 132 9.83 -14.69 13.80
N ASP A 133 10.98 -15.33 14.05
CA ASP A 133 11.09 -16.75 14.43
C ASP A 133 10.46 -17.06 15.79
N VAL A 134 10.35 -16.05 16.66
CA VAL A 134 9.65 -16.13 17.95
C VAL A 134 8.20 -15.62 17.86
N GLY A 135 7.69 -15.49 16.63
CA GLY A 135 6.35 -15.03 16.31
C GLY A 135 6.12 -13.55 16.60
N PHE A 136 7.18 -12.72 16.66
CA PHE A 136 7.02 -11.27 16.88
C PHE A 136 6.20 -10.68 15.74
N ILE A 137 5.06 -10.10 16.08
CA ILE A 137 4.17 -9.46 15.11
C ILE A 137 4.50 -7.98 15.13
N PRO A 138 5.10 -7.40 14.06
CA PRO A 138 5.30 -5.96 13.95
C PRO A 138 3.98 -5.23 14.18
N HIS A 139 3.98 -3.92 14.41
CA HIS A 139 2.76 -3.11 14.60
C HIS A 139 1.81 -3.49 15.77
N LYS A 140 1.98 -4.65 16.43
CA LYS A 140 1.18 -5.13 17.56
C LYS A 140 2.04 -5.47 18.78
N ASP A 141 3.14 -6.20 18.61
CA ASP A 141 4.03 -6.59 19.70
C ASP A 141 5.02 -5.46 20.05
N ILE A 142 5.44 -5.40 21.32
CA ILE A 142 6.34 -4.37 21.86
C ILE A 142 7.72 -4.97 22.16
N ALA A 143 8.78 -4.32 21.70
CA ALA A 143 10.14 -4.67 22.07
C ALA A 143 10.54 -4.00 23.40
N LEU A 144 10.94 -4.80 24.39
CA LEU A 144 11.49 -4.31 25.65
C LEU A 144 13.02 -4.21 25.56
N PRO A 145 13.62 -3.13 26.07
CA PRO A 145 15.08 -3.07 26.19
C PRO A 145 15.56 -4.20 27.08
N GLN A 146 16.62 -4.90 26.64
CA GLN A 146 17.25 -5.90 27.48
C GLN A 146 18.02 -5.17 28.60
N VAL A 147 17.53 -5.31 29.83
CA VAL A 147 18.14 -4.71 31.01
C VAL A 147 19.27 -5.63 31.46
N LEU A 148 20.47 -5.37 30.92
CA LEU A 148 21.73 -5.90 31.44
C LEU A 148 22.34 -4.80 32.32
N GLN A 149 22.09 -4.85 33.63
CA GLN A 149 22.55 -3.84 34.58
C GLN A 149 23.82 -4.25 35.35
N PRO A 150 24.59 -3.28 35.90
CA PRO A 150 26.06 -3.30 36.01
C PRO A 150 26.66 -3.86 37.31
N PHE A 151 25.90 -4.55 38.16
CA PHE A 151 26.33 -4.89 39.54
C PHE A 151 26.20 -6.37 39.94
N ALA A 152 26.08 -7.29 38.98
CA ALA A 152 26.24 -8.72 39.28
C ALA A 152 27.70 -9.15 39.02
N LEU A 153 28.43 -9.36 40.12
CA LEU A 153 29.74 -10.03 40.20
C LEU A 153 29.78 -11.37 39.41
N PRO A 154 30.98 -11.88 39.07
CA PRO A 154 31.41 -12.08 37.70
C PRO A 154 31.38 -13.56 37.28
N ALA A 155 31.23 -13.81 35.99
CA ALA A 155 31.99 -14.89 35.38
C ALA A 155 33.34 -14.29 34.93
N GLY A 156 34.24 -14.08 35.89
CA GLY A 156 35.66 -13.71 35.73
C GLY A 156 36.01 -12.31 35.16
N GLY A 157 36.71 -11.47 35.95
CA GLY A 157 37.70 -10.50 35.43
C GLY A 157 37.49 -8.99 35.70
N ASN A 158 38.30 -8.45 36.62
CA ASN A 158 38.86 -7.10 36.92
C ASN A 158 38.18 -5.74 36.55
N ASP A 159 38.62 -4.71 37.30
CA ASP A 159 38.25 -3.28 37.25
C ASP A 159 38.33 -2.63 35.87
N ILE A 160 37.54 -1.55 35.69
CA ILE A 160 37.29 -0.82 34.44
C ILE A 160 38.57 -0.35 33.72
N GLU A 161 39.62 0.01 34.45
CA GLU A 161 40.91 0.44 33.88
C GLU A 161 41.72 -0.70 33.27
N ASN A 162 41.34 -1.96 33.54
CA ASN A 162 42.04 -3.18 33.13
C ASN A 162 41.23 -4.10 32.20
N ARG A 163 40.23 -3.58 31.48
CA ARG A 163 39.39 -4.38 30.57
C ARG A 163 39.91 -4.37 29.13
N THR A 164 39.99 -5.55 28.50
CA THR A 164 40.51 -5.72 27.12
C THR A 164 39.72 -6.59 26.17
N VAL A 165 38.42 -6.75 26.42
CA VAL A 165 37.56 -7.56 25.55
C VAL A 165 36.64 -6.68 24.70
N LEU A 166 36.62 -6.97 23.39
CA LEU A 166 35.80 -6.34 22.34
C LEU A 166 34.32 -6.80 22.43
N GLY A 167 33.34 -5.91 22.26
CA GLY A 167 31.90 -6.24 22.29
C GLY A 167 31.21 -6.07 20.93
N PHE A 168 30.76 -7.19 20.33
CA PHE A 168 30.05 -7.25 19.04
C PHE A 168 28.52 -7.25 19.19
N TRP A 169 27.79 -6.58 18.29
CA TRP A 169 26.34 -6.76 18.12
C TRP A 169 26.01 -7.01 16.64
N ALA A 170 25.97 -8.29 16.27
CA ALA A 170 25.40 -8.80 15.03
C ALA A 170 24.07 -9.47 15.35
N GLY A 171 23.06 -9.32 14.48
CA GLY A 171 21.71 -9.81 14.69
C GLY A 171 21.60 -11.31 15.01
N HIS A 172 20.46 -11.64 15.64
CA HIS A 172 19.95 -12.97 15.98
C HIS A 172 20.80 -13.85 16.91
N ARG A 173 20.10 -14.62 17.74
CA ARG A 173 20.64 -15.87 18.30
C ARG A 173 20.75 -17.00 17.25
N ASN A 174 20.40 -16.78 15.97
CA ASN A 174 20.45 -17.78 14.86
C ASN A 174 20.75 -17.15 13.47
N SER A 175 21.66 -16.17 13.37
CA SER A 175 22.08 -15.62 12.06
C SER A 175 23.30 -16.39 11.53
N LYS A 176 23.33 -16.66 10.21
CA LYS A 176 24.51 -17.24 9.52
C LYS A 176 25.78 -16.40 9.73
N ILE A 177 25.66 -15.11 10.08
CA ILE A 177 26.78 -14.19 10.34
C ILE A 177 27.67 -14.67 11.48
N ARG A 178 27.13 -15.19 12.58
CA ARG A 178 27.94 -15.66 13.72
C ARG A 178 28.78 -16.89 13.33
N VAL A 179 28.21 -17.76 12.49
CA VAL A 179 28.91 -18.94 11.94
C VAL A 179 29.99 -18.50 10.96
N ILE A 180 29.70 -17.50 10.11
CA ILE A 180 30.65 -16.92 9.16
C ILE A 180 31.83 -16.27 9.90
N LEU A 181 31.56 -15.42 10.90
CA LEU A 181 32.60 -14.75 11.69
C LEU A 181 33.45 -15.75 12.51
N ALA A 182 32.83 -16.76 13.11
CA ALA A 182 33.55 -17.81 13.82
C ALA A 182 34.48 -18.62 12.89
N ARG A 183 34.10 -18.80 11.62
CA ARG A 183 34.88 -19.51 10.60
C ARG A 183 35.98 -18.64 9.98
N VAL A 184 35.72 -17.35 9.78
CA VAL A 184 36.69 -16.38 9.23
C VAL A 184 37.80 -16.06 10.24
N TRP A 185 37.50 -16.07 11.53
CA TRP A 185 38.46 -15.76 12.60
C TRP A 185 38.87 -16.98 13.44
N GLU A 186 38.59 -18.20 12.96
CA GLU A 186 38.89 -19.46 13.66
C GLU A 186 40.38 -19.62 14.01
N ASN A 187 41.27 -19.00 13.23
CA ASN A 187 42.73 -19.03 13.40
C ASN A 187 43.33 -17.67 13.80
N ASP A 188 42.51 -16.70 14.19
CA ASP A 188 42.95 -15.34 14.51
C ASP A 188 43.43 -15.25 15.97
N THR A 189 44.76 -15.21 16.18
CA THR A 189 45.38 -15.18 17.52
C THR A 189 45.23 -13.84 18.24
N GLU A 190 44.74 -12.79 17.57
CA GLU A 190 44.48 -11.47 18.18
C GLU A 190 43.08 -11.37 18.80
N LEU A 191 42.21 -12.38 18.63
CA LEU A 191 40.81 -12.38 19.09
C LEU A 191 40.46 -13.67 19.84
N ASP A 192 40.00 -13.56 21.10
CA ASP A 192 39.48 -14.71 21.86
C ASP A 192 38.04 -15.02 21.40
N ILE A 193 37.87 -16.15 20.70
CA ILE A 193 36.58 -16.63 20.18
C ILE A 193 36.20 -17.94 20.86
N SER A 194 36.23 -18.00 22.20
CA SER A 194 35.82 -19.19 22.94
C SER A 194 34.33 -19.19 23.34
N ASN A 195 33.52 -19.56 22.33
CA ASN A 195 32.35 -20.43 22.36
C ASN A 195 31.10 -20.15 23.24
N ASN A 196 29.97 -20.54 22.68
CA ASN A 196 28.70 -20.71 23.38
C ASN A 196 28.71 -21.86 24.44
N ARG A 197 29.79 -22.59 24.83
CA ARG A 197 30.87 -22.44 25.87
C ARG A 197 31.74 -23.73 25.86
N ILE A 198 32.90 -23.75 26.58
CA ILE A 198 33.79 -24.87 27.09
C ILE A 198 35.21 -24.82 26.44
N SER A 199 36.39 -24.82 27.11
CA SER A 199 36.92 -25.52 28.32
C SER A 199 37.85 -24.65 29.20
N ARG A 200 38.00 -25.02 30.48
CA ARG A 200 39.02 -24.53 31.42
C ARG A 200 40.37 -25.21 31.15
N ALA A 201 41.36 -24.50 30.63
CA ALA A 201 42.80 -24.72 30.86
C ALA A 201 43.60 -23.75 29.97
N GLU A 202 44.54 -23.02 30.56
CA GLU A 202 45.71 -22.41 29.86
C GLU A 202 45.35 -21.32 28.82
N GLY A 203 45.15 -20.05 29.18
CA GLY A 203 46.16 -19.19 29.80
C GLY A 203 46.98 -18.42 28.74
N HIS A 204 46.42 -17.33 28.18
CA HIS A 204 47.04 -15.99 28.01
C HIS A 204 46.17 -15.07 27.12
N LEU A 205 45.80 -13.90 27.67
CA LEU A 205 45.05 -12.83 27.01
C LEU A 205 46.03 -11.91 26.25
N VAL A 206 45.91 -11.83 24.92
CA VAL A 206 46.57 -10.78 24.14
C VAL A 206 45.59 -9.60 23.97
N TYR A 207 45.96 -8.48 24.58
CA TYR A 207 45.22 -7.22 24.66
C TYR A 207 45.22 -6.46 23.32
N GLN A 208 44.08 -5.89 22.88
CA GLN A 208 44.05 -4.72 21.98
C GLN A 208 43.27 -3.53 22.58
N LYS A 209 43.90 -2.36 22.55
CA LYS A 209 43.63 -1.13 23.34
C LYS A 209 42.57 -0.18 22.75
N ARG A 210 41.63 -0.64 21.91
CA ARG A 210 40.62 0.23 21.25
C ARG A 210 39.24 -0.46 21.19
N PHE A 211 38.19 0.23 21.62
CA PHE A 211 36.81 -0.27 21.67
C PHE A 211 35.97 0.30 20.51
N TYR A 212 35.35 -0.52 19.69
CA TYR A 212 34.38 -0.06 18.67
C TYR A 212 33.01 -0.69 18.90
N ARG A 213 31.94 0.09 18.80
CA ARG A 213 30.56 -0.42 18.67
C ARG A 213 30.21 -0.49 17.19
N ILE A 214 29.76 -1.66 16.76
CA ILE A 214 29.55 -2.00 15.36
C ILE A 214 28.09 -2.40 15.19
N ILE A 215 27.40 -1.77 14.24
CA ILE A 215 26.04 -2.11 13.83
C ILE A 215 26.13 -2.72 12.44
N LEU A 216 25.69 -3.98 12.31
CA LEU A 216 25.59 -4.68 11.03
C LEU A 216 24.15 -4.54 10.51
N SER A 217 23.97 -3.88 9.37
CA SER A 217 22.68 -3.71 8.72
C SER A 217 22.80 -4.01 7.23
N ASN A 218 22.18 -5.10 6.80
CA ASN A 218 21.64 -5.16 5.45
C ASN A 218 20.12 -5.04 5.58
N TYR A 219 19.55 -4.04 4.92
CA TYR A 219 18.10 -3.80 4.84
C TYR A 219 17.36 -3.52 6.16
N TYR A 220 18.00 -2.85 7.12
CA TYR A 220 17.32 -2.38 8.34
C TYR A 220 17.32 -0.85 8.45
N ASP A 221 16.14 -0.27 8.68
CA ASP A 221 16.01 1.06 9.27
C ASP A 221 16.32 0.94 10.76
N LEU A 222 17.38 1.61 11.20
CA LEU A 222 17.71 1.66 12.63
C LEU A 222 16.57 2.38 13.36
N PRO A 223 16.12 1.92 14.53
CA PRO A 223 15.07 2.60 15.26
C PRO A 223 15.46 4.07 15.47
N PHE A 224 14.55 5.01 15.25
CA PHE A 224 14.82 6.45 15.32
C PHE A 224 15.87 6.97 14.31
N ASN A 225 16.14 6.30 13.18
CA ASN A 225 17.05 6.80 12.11
C ASN A 225 16.65 8.19 11.58
N ASP A 226 15.36 8.49 11.69
CA ASP A 226 14.66 9.72 11.37
C ASP A 226 14.87 10.85 12.41
N ILE A 227 15.42 10.52 13.59
CA ILE A 227 15.66 11.44 14.71
C ILE A 227 17.15 11.44 15.14
N LEU A 228 17.87 10.33 14.97
CA LEU A 228 19.24 10.10 15.40
C LEU A 228 20.11 9.63 14.23
N ASP A 229 21.19 10.36 13.95
CA ASP A 229 22.21 9.93 13.00
C ASP A 229 23.17 8.94 13.66
N TRP A 230 22.89 7.65 13.48
CA TRP A 230 23.66 6.54 14.06
C TRP A 230 25.13 6.52 13.66
N ARG A 231 25.50 7.13 12.52
CA ARG A 231 26.90 7.23 12.07
C ARG A 231 27.75 8.14 12.96
N LYS A 232 27.12 9.01 13.75
CA LYS A 232 27.82 9.93 14.67
C LYS A 232 28.33 9.25 15.94
N PHE A 233 27.92 8.00 16.22
CA PHE A 233 28.26 7.29 17.45
C PHE A 233 28.41 5.76 17.30
N ALA A 234 28.25 5.21 16.09
CA ALA A 234 28.50 3.81 15.78
C ALA A 234 29.04 3.63 14.34
N VAL A 235 29.79 2.54 14.12
CA VAL A 235 30.24 2.15 12.78
C VAL A 235 29.18 1.26 12.12
N VAL A 236 28.64 1.69 10.99
CA VAL A 236 27.60 0.95 10.24
C VAL A 236 28.22 0.21 9.07
N LEU A 237 27.99 -1.09 8.98
CA LEU A 237 28.51 -1.95 7.91
C LEU A 237 27.41 -2.74 7.21
N LYS A 238 27.59 -2.90 5.89
CA LYS A 238 26.81 -3.86 5.11
C LYS A 238 27.16 -5.28 5.55
N GLU A 239 26.19 -6.18 5.53
CA GLU A 239 26.40 -7.59 5.86
C GLU A 239 27.36 -8.27 4.88
N SER A 240 27.38 -7.84 3.62
CA SER A 240 28.39 -8.29 2.66
C SER A 240 29.80 -7.99 3.16
N ASP A 241 30.03 -6.87 3.83
CA ASP A 241 31.37 -6.39 4.17
C ASP A 241 31.87 -6.94 5.52
N VAL A 242 31.08 -7.81 6.16
CA VAL A 242 31.35 -8.35 7.49
C VAL A 242 32.65 -9.17 7.57
N TYR A 243 33.10 -9.75 6.44
CA TYR A 243 34.37 -10.46 6.36
C TYR A 243 35.60 -9.53 6.43
N GLN A 244 35.46 -8.24 6.07
CA GLN A 244 36.53 -7.23 6.13
C GLN A 244 36.54 -6.44 7.43
N LEU A 245 35.67 -6.80 8.38
CA LEU A 245 35.38 -5.98 9.54
C LEU A 245 36.62 -5.64 10.38
N LYS A 246 37.53 -6.59 10.55
CA LYS A 246 38.81 -6.36 11.26
C LYS A 246 39.65 -5.25 10.60
N GLU A 247 39.77 -5.28 9.28
CA GLU A 247 40.51 -4.28 8.51
C GLU A 247 39.82 -2.91 8.52
N ILE A 248 38.49 -2.90 8.48
CA ILE A 248 37.70 -1.67 8.53
C ILE A 248 37.91 -0.95 9.87
N LEU A 249 37.90 -1.68 11.00
CA LEU A 249 38.14 -1.08 12.32
C LEU A 249 39.58 -0.61 12.53
N LYS A 250 40.57 -1.30 11.93
CA LYS A 250 41.98 -0.90 11.97
C LYS A 250 42.25 0.39 11.19
N ARG A 251 41.45 0.68 10.16
CA ARG A 251 41.59 1.86 9.30
C ARG A 251 40.93 3.14 9.84
N ILE A 252 40.14 3.05 10.91
CA ILE A 252 39.50 4.24 11.53
C ILE A 252 40.58 5.12 12.21
N PRO A 253 40.76 6.39 11.78
CA PRO A 253 41.70 7.31 12.40
C PRO A 253 41.37 7.62 13.86
N HIS A 254 42.38 7.92 14.68
CA HIS A 254 42.20 8.17 16.12
C HIS A 254 41.28 9.37 16.42
N ALA A 255 41.32 10.41 15.59
CA ALA A 255 40.45 11.58 15.73
C ALA A 255 38.96 11.24 15.52
N GLU A 256 38.66 10.34 14.56
CA GLU A 256 37.30 9.87 14.30
C GLU A 256 36.77 9.02 15.46
N PHE A 257 37.63 8.18 16.04
CA PHE A 257 37.32 7.43 17.26
C PHE A 257 36.95 8.35 18.44
N VAL A 258 37.73 9.41 18.70
CA VAL A 258 37.46 10.37 19.78
C VAL A 258 36.15 11.13 19.52
N ALA A 259 35.83 11.46 18.27
CA ALA A 259 34.58 12.11 17.90
C ALA A 259 33.35 11.20 18.16
N LEU A 260 33.41 9.93 17.76
CA LEU A 260 32.36 8.93 18.01
C LEU A 260 32.10 8.76 19.52
N HIS A 261 33.17 8.74 20.32
CA HIS A 261 33.09 8.61 21.78
C HIS A 261 32.46 9.85 22.44
N ASN A 262 32.91 11.06 22.06
CA ASN A 262 32.43 12.31 22.66
C ASN A 262 30.97 12.63 22.28
N ASN A 263 30.54 12.28 21.07
CA ASN A 263 29.15 12.44 20.64
C ASN A 263 28.19 11.55 21.44
N LEU A 264 28.65 10.35 21.81
CA LEU A 264 27.90 9.44 22.66
C LEU A 264 27.75 9.98 24.09
N VAL A 265 28.80 10.58 24.64
CA VAL A 265 28.77 11.21 25.98
C VAL A 265 27.79 12.40 26.02
N LYS A 266 27.74 13.22 24.96
CA LYS A 266 26.80 14.35 24.83
C LYS A 266 25.33 13.90 24.77
N LEU A 267 25.06 12.74 24.19
CA LEU A 267 23.72 12.15 24.11
C LEU A 267 23.18 11.73 25.49
N CYS A 268 24.05 11.29 26.39
CA CYS A 268 23.69 10.93 27.77
C CYS A 268 23.46 12.15 28.68
N VAL A 269 24.03 13.31 28.36
CA VAL A 269 23.93 14.54 29.18
C VAL A 269 22.75 15.44 28.75
N ARG A 270 22.29 15.35 27.50
CA ARG A 270 21.18 16.17 26.95
C ARG A 270 19.77 15.77 27.40
N ALA A 271 19.60 14.69 28.16
CA ALA A 271 18.31 14.33 28.77
C ALA A 271 17.93 15.21 29.98
N SER A 272 18.77 16.18 30.35
CA SER A 272 18.57 17.08 31.47
C SER A 272 19.21 18.45 31.22
N SER A 273 18.57 19.29 30.39
CA SER A 273 18.58 20.77 30.41
C SER A 273 18.26 21.36 29.03
N THR A 274 17.41 22.40 29.03
CA THR A 274 16.90 23.15 27.87
C THR A 274 17.87 24.22 27.32
N ASN A 275 17.71 24.50 26.02
CA ASN A 275 18.08 25.69 25.23
C ASN A 275 19.56 26.10 25.07
N SER A 276 20.02 26.14 23.80
CA SER A 276 20.56 27.34 23.14
C SER A 276 20.96 27.07 21.67
N HIS A 277 20.78 28.09 20.82
CA HIS A 277 21.07 28.18 19.38
C HIS A 277 22.53 27.84 18.97
N SER A 278 22.69 27.39 17.73
CA SER A 278 23.83 27.80 16.87
C SER A 278 23.54 27.50 15.39
N GLU A 279 23.82 28.50 14.56
CA GLU A 279 23.73 28.56 13.10
C GLU A 279 24.73 27.61 12.41
N GLU A 280 24.33 27.04 11.28
CA GLU A 280 25.22 26.68 10.17
C GLU A 280 24.37 26.55 8.89
N ASP A 281 24.36 27.64 8.11
CA ASP A 281 23.67 27.79 6.83
C ASP A 281 24.52 27.18 5.72
N GLY A 282 24.02 26.09 5.13
CA GLY A 282 24.44 25.58 3.83
C GLY A 282 23.18 25.43 2.98
N GLU A 283 23.15 26.15 1.85
CA GLU A 283 22.06 26.30 0.87
C GLU A 283 20.94 25.25 0.95
N ARG A 284 20.02 25.43 1.90
CA ARG A 284 18.77 24.67 1.96
C ARG A 284 17.82 25.21 0.91
N THR A 285 16.97 24.34 0.36
CA THR A 285 15.83 24.77 -0.45
C THR A 285 15.00 25.80 0.32
N ILE A 286 15.02 27.05 -0.15
CA ILE A 286 14.33 28.15 0.52
C ILE A 286 12.91 28.25 -0.02
N ILE A 287 11.92 28.10 0.86
CA ILE A 287 10.52 28.46 0.61
C ILE A 287 10.36 29.92 1.05
N LYS A 288 10.15 30.84 0.10
CA LYS A 288 10.02 32.28 0.37
C LYS A 288 8.64 32.78 -0.04
N LYS A 289 8.00 33.57 0.82
CA LYS A 289 6.78 34.30 0.47
C LYS A 289 7.17 35.58 -0.27
N GLU A 290 6.76 35.69 -1.53
CA GLU A 290 6.94 36.87 -2.39
C GLU A 290 5.58 37.58 -2.60
N LYS A 291 5.59 38.74 -3.29
CA LYS A 291 4.38 39.56 -3.51
C LYS A 291 3.25 38.82 -4.23
N ASP A 292 3.58 37.81 -5.04
CA ASP A 292 2.64 37.06 -5.88
C ASP A 292 2.39 35.60 -5.39
N GLY A 293 2.86 35.24 -4.18
CA GLY A 293 2.67 33.91 -3.59
C GLY A 293 3.93 33.28 -3.00
N TRP A 294 3.87 31.97 -2.72
CA TRP A 294 5.03 31.21 -2.23
C TRP A 294 5.91 30.75 -3.40
N ASN A 295 7.18 31.18 -3.42
CA ASN A 295 8.17 30.72 -4.38
C ASN A 295 8.92 29.50 -3.79
N ILE A 296 8.85 28.37 -4.49
CA ILE A 296 9.46 27.09 -4.07
C ILE A 296 10.60 26.76 -5.03
N ASN A 297 11.84 26.72 -4.51
CA ASN A 297 12.99 26.30 -5.29
C ASN A 297 13.13 24.76 -5.30
N PHE A 298 12.62 24.08 -6.33
CA PHE A 298 12.70 22.61 -6.41
C PHE A 298 14.14 22.14 -6.66
N SER A 299 14.76 21.53 -5.64
CA SER A 299 16.08 20.92 -5.74
C SER A 299 16.05 19.41 -5.45
N SER A 300 17.15 18.73 -5.76
CA SER A 300 17.31 17.30 -5.45
C SER A 300 17.53 17.03 -3.95
N GLN A 301 17.81 18.07 -3.14
CA GLN A 301 17.94 17.96 -1.70
C GLN A 301 16.58 17.98 -1.01
N LYS A 302 16.49 17.44 0.21
CA LYS A 302 15.26 17.44 0.99
C LYS A 302 14.87 18.88 1.35
N PRO A 303 13.63 19.33 1.07
CA PRO A 303 13.21 20.69 1.39
C PRO A 303 13.13 20.91 2.91
N ALA A 304 13.37 22.16 3.35
CA ALA A 304 13.09 22.56 4.72
C ALA A 304 11.58 22.78 4.88
N THR A 305 10.97 22.09 5.85
CA THR A 305 9.52 22.08 6.04
C THR A 305 9.16 22.28 7.52
N PRO A 306 9.52 23.42 8.12
CA PRO A 306 9.41 23.62 9.57
C PRO A 306 7.98 23.50 10.10
N LEU A 307 6.96 23.89 9.32
CA LEU A 307 5.56 23.76 9.76
C LEU A 307 5.06 22.33 9.58
N LEU A 308 5.28 21.70 8.43
CA LEU A 308 4.90 20.31 8.15
C LEU A 308 5.61 19.32 9.08
N ASP A 309 6.81 19.63 9.57
CA ASP A 309 7.54 18.84 10.57
C ASP A 309 6.79 18.78 11.91
N THR A 310 5.88 19.73 12.18
CA THR A 310 5.02 19.72 13.38
C THR A 310 3.70 18.96 13.18
N ILE A 311 3.33 18.61 11.94
CA ILE A 311 2.04 18.01 11.60
C ILE A 311 2.21 16.50 11.36
N ASN A 312 1.81 15.70 12.35
CA ASN A 312 1.72 14.25 12.20
C ASN A 312 0.28 13.77 11.99
N TYR A 313 -0.71 14.47 12.54
CA TYR A 313 -2.12 14.08 12.45
C TYR A 313 -3.00 15.31 12.21
N PRO A 314 -4.22 15.13 11.67
CA PRO A 314 -5.13 16.24 11.38
C PRO A 314 -5.46 17.14 12.58
N LEU A 315 -5.43 16.59 13.80
CA LEU A 315 -5.62 17.35 15.05
C LEU A 315 -4.61 18.52 15.19
N HIS A 316 -3.39 18.38 14.67
CA HIS A 316 -2.36 19.41 14.80
C HIS A 316 -2.66 20.65 13.94
N MET A 317 -3.58 20.55 12.98
CA MET A 317 -3.90 21.66 12.08
C MET A 317 -5.08 22.50 12.57
N LYS A 318 -5.82 22.06 13.60
CA LYS A 318 -7.09 22.69 14.01
C LYS A 318 -6.97 24.15 14.45
N ASN A 319 -5.80 24.55 14.97
CA ASN A 319 -5.55 25.89 15.49
C ASN A 319 -4.64 26.74 14.58
N LEU A 320 -4.35 26.27 13.37
CA LEU A 320 -3.52 27.00 12.42
C LEU A 320 -4.31 28.16 11.80
N SER A 321 -3.66 29.31 11.64
CA SER A 321 -4.25 30.44 10.91
C SER A 321 -4.30 30.16 9.41
N ILE A 322 -5.10 30.91 8.65
CA ILE A 322 -5.13 30.81 7.18
C ILE A 322 -3.72 30.97 6.58
N GLN A 323 -2.89 31.86 7.14
CA GLN A 323 -1.52 32.07 6.69
C GLN A 323 -0.63 30.84 6.95
N ASP A 324 -0.81 30.18 8.09
CA ASP A 324 -0.10 28.94 8.40
C ASP A 324 -0.56 27.81 7.47
N LEU A 325 -1.85 27.74 7.13
CA LEU A 325 -2.37 26.74 6.18
C LEU A 325 -1.81 26.95 4.77
N GLU A 326 -1.65 28.20 4.31
CA GLU A 326 -0.97 28.53 3.06
C GLU A 326 0.50 28.07 3.07
N GLN A 327 1.21 28.30 4.18
CA GLN A 327 2.58 27.82 4.35
C GLN A 327 2.63 26.29 4.32
N LEU A 328 1.73 25.63 5.05
CA LEU A 328 1.65 24.18 5.11
C LEU A 328 1.42 23.58 3.72
N ALA A 329 0.56 24.18 2.91
CA ALA A 329 0.35 23.77 1.52
C ALA A 329 1.62 23.90 0.66
N ALA A 330 2.38 24.99 0.81
CA ALA A 330 3.65 25.17 0.09
C ALA A 330 4.69 24.11 0.51
N GLU A 331 4.84 23.85 1.81
CA GLU A 331 5.76 22.84 2.33
C GLU A 331 5.36 21.41 1.90
N LEU A 332 4.06 21.09 1.95
CA LEU A 332 3.52 19.81 1.54
C LEU A 332 3.75 19.55 0.04
N ARG A 333 3.56 20.58 -0.78
CA ARG A 333 3.85 20.53 -2.23
C ARG A 333 5.33 20.22 -2.51
N ALA A 334 6.25 20.88 -1.81
CA ALA A 334 7.69 20.62 -1.94
C ALA A 334 8.06 19.19 -1.50
N ASP A 335 7.52 18.72 -0.38
CA ASP A 335 7.76 17.36 0.16
C ASP A 335 7.26 16.27 -0.80
N ILE A 336 6.11 16.47 -1.46
CA ILE A 336 5.56 15.57 -2.47
C ILE A 336 6.48 15.50 -3.70
N VAL A 337 6.88 16.66 -4.27
CA VAL A 337 7.76 16.68 -5.45
C VAL A 337 9.08 15.97 -5.13
N HIS A 338 9.69 16.27 -3.98
CA HIS A 338 10.92 15.61 -3.55
C HIS A 338 10.75 14.11 -3.35
N THR A 339 9.65 13.67 -2.73
CA THR A 339 9.44 12.24 -2.50
C THR A 339 9.24 11.50 -3.81
N VAL A 340 8.32 11.98 -4.65
CA VAL A 340 7.94 11.33 -5.90
C VAL A 340 9.08 11.35 -6.93
N SER A 341 9.96 12.36 -6.93
CA SER A 341 11.14 12.38 -7.81
C SER A 341 12.10 11.22 -7.58
N ASN A 342 12.18 10.72 -6.34
CA ASN A 342 13.08 9.65 -5.95
C ASN A 342 12.53 8.24 -6.23
N ILE A 343 11.20 8.09 -6.36
CA ILE A 343 10.54 6.77 -6.40
C ILE A 343 9.57 6.60 -7.59
N GLY A 344 9.20 7.67 -8.27
CA GLY A 344 8.12 7.69 -9.26
C GLY A 344 6.73 7.68 -8.61
N GLY A 345 5.67 7.64 -9.41
CA GLY A 345 4.31 7.55 -8.91
C GLY A 345 3.35 8.55 -9.56
N HIS A 346 2.21 8.76 -8.90
CA HIS A 346 1.24 9.78 -9.30
C HIS A 346 1.70 11.14 -8.74
N LEU A 347 2.10 12.08 -9.60
CA LEU A 347 2.58 13.39 -9.17
C LEU A 347 1.47 14.43 -9.26
N SER A 348 1.00 14.71 -10.46
CA SER A 348 0.25 15.93 -10.72
C SER A 348 -1.20 15.93 -10.23
N SER A 349 -1.78 14.75 -10.05
CA SER A 349 -3.06 14.58 -9.34
C SER A 349 -2.96 15.02 -7.88
N ASN A 350 -1.82 14.73 -7.22
CA ASN A 350 -1.59 15.08 -5.83
C ASN A 350 -1.30 16.57 -5.65
N LEU A 351 -0.53 17.17 -6.57
CA LEU A 351 -0.24 18.61 -6.54
C LEU A 351 -1.50 19.47 -6.72
N GLY A 352 -2.48 18.99 -7.50
CA GLY A 352 -3.73 19.69 -7.74
C GLY A 352 -4.69 19.73 -6.54
N VAL A 353 -4.52 18.87 -5.54
CA VAL A 353 -5.43 18.78 -4.37
C VAL A 353 -4.75 19.08 -3.04
N VAL A 354 -3.58 19.72 -3.05
CA VAL A 354 -2.84 20.09 -1.84
C VAL A 354 -3.71 21.00 -0.96
N GLU A 355 -4.22 22.10 -1.51
CA GLU A 355 -5.06 23.07 -0.77
C GLU A 355 -6.36 22.42 -0.28
N LEU A 356 -7.02 21.64 -1.15
CA LEU A 356 -8.21 20.87 -0.79
C LEU A 356 -7.95 19.95 0.40
N SER A 357 -6.83 19.21 0.38
CA SER A 357 -6.49 18.26 1.43
C SER A 357 -6.21 18.96 2.75
N VAL A 358 -5.47 20.08 2.72
CA VAL A 358 -5.20 20.90 3.91
C VAL A 358 -6.50 21.44 4.49
N ALA A 359 -7.37 22.03 3.67
CA ALA A 359 -8.65 22.58 4.11
C ALA A 359 -9.59 21.49 4.68
N LEU A 360 -9.68 20.33 4.02
CA LEU A 360 -10.49 19.20 4.50
C LEU A 360 -10.05 18.72 5.87
N HIS A 361 -8.75 18.48 6.07
CA HIS A 361 -8.25 17.98 7.36
C HIS A 361 -8.21 19.07 8.44
N HIS A 362 -8.16 20.36 8.05
CA HIS A 362 -8.33 21.47 8.98
C HIS A 362 -9.77 21.53 9.51
N VAL A 363 -10.80 21.41 8.65
CA VAL A 363 -12.20 21.55 9.06
C VAL A 363 -12.80 20.24 9.60
N PHE A 364 -12.54 19.11 8.97
CA PHE A 364 -13.09 17.79 9.33
C PHE A 364 -12.11 16.96 10.17
N SER A 365 -12.63 16.13 11.07
CA SER A 365 -11.86 15.37 12.07
C SER A 365 -11.90 13.88 11.75
N THR A 366 -11.03 13.42 10.85
CA THR A 366 -10.81 11.99 10.60
C THR A 366 -10.07 11.34 11.80
N PRO A 367 -10.39 10.09 12.21
CA PRO A 367 -11.23 9.10 11.53
C PRO A 367 -12.72 9.15 11.89
N GLU A 368 -13.18 10.10 12.71
CA GLU A 368 -14.59 10.25 13.06
C GLU A 368 -15.40 10.68 11.82
N ASP A 369 -15.05 11.83 11.25
CA ASP A 369 -15.53 12.24 9.93
C ASP A 369 -14.92 11.33 8.85
N LYS A 370 -15.75 10.91 7.89
CA LYS A 370 -15.35 10.00 6.81
C LYS A 370 -14.96 10.80 5.59
N ILE A 371 -13.70 10.71 5.17
CA ILE A 371 -13.21 11.30 3.93
C ILE A 371 -12.87 10.15 2.98
N ILE A 372 -13.56 10.09 1.85
CA ILE A 372 -13.44 9.06 0.84
C ILE A 372 -12.86 9.69 -0.42
N TRP A 373 -11.74 9.17 -0.91
CA TRP A 373 -11.09 9.64 -2.13
C TRP A 373 -11.40 8.68 -3.28
N ASP A 374 -12.08 9.16 -4.32
CA ASP A 374 -12.36 8.38 -5.52
C ASP A 374 -11.08 8.07 -6.30
N VAL A 375 -10.89 6.82 -6.75
CA VAL A 375 -9.63 6.25 -7.28
C VAL A 375 -8.48 6.25 -6.26
N GLY A 376 -8.19 7.39 -5.63
CA GLY A 376 -7.21 7.52 -4.54
C GLY A 376 -5.80 7.95 -4.97
N HIS A 377 -5.54 8.06 -6.27
CA HIS A 377 -4.25 8.47 -6.83
C HIS A 377 -3.90 9.95 -6.54
N GLN A 378 -4.85 10.72 -6.01
CA GLN A 378 -4.74 12.10 -5.55
C GLN A 378 -4.65 12.21 -4.01
N ALA A 379 -4.44 11.09 -3.30
CA ALA A 379 -4.48 11.06 -1.84
C ALA A 379 -3.10 11.06 -1.14
N TYR A 380 -2.01 11.40 -1.82
CA TYR A 380 -0.67 11.52 -1.17
C TYR A 380 -0.64 12.63 -0.12
N PRO A 381 -1.19 13.85 -0.37
CA PRO A 381 -1.33 14.86 0.67
C PRO A 381 -2.10 14.32 1.89
N HIS A 382 -3.19 13.59 1.66
CA HIS A 382 -3.95 12.93 2.72
C HIS A 382 -3.09 11.93 3.50
N LYS A 383 -2.32 11.06 2.84
CA LYS A 383 -1.42 10.10 3.53
C LYS A 383 -0.38 10.82 4.39
N ILE A 384 0.25 11.87 3.85
CA ILE A 384 1.26 12.67 4.57
C ILE A 384 0.67 13.29 5.83
N LEU A 385 -0.50 13.95 5.73
CA LEU A 385 -1.16 14.65 6.84
C LEU A 385 -1.81 13.73 7.88
N THR A 386 -1.78 12.41 7.66
CA THR A 386 -2.41 11.39 8.52
C THR A 386 -1.42 10.33 9.01
N GLY A 387 -0.21 10.78 9.38
CA GLY A 387 0.77 9.98 10.12
C GLY A 387 1.69 9.12 9.26
N ARG A 388 1.64 9.24 7.93
CA ARG A 388 2.40 8.36 7.02
C ARG A 388 3.56 9.05 6.30
N ARG A 389 3.86 10.32 6.60
CA ARG A 389 4.93 11.11 5.97
C ARG A 389 6.28 10.37 5.94
N SER A 390 6.73 9.82 7.07
CA SER A 390 8.01 9.12 7.18
C SER A 390 8.13 7.90 6.25
N ARG A 391 7.00 7.27 5.90
CA ARG A 391 6.92 6.08 5.04
C ARG A 391 6.67 6.40 3.57
N MET A 392 6.49 7.66 3.18
CA MET A 392 6.17 8.02 1.79
C MET A 392 7.25 7.59 0.79
N HIS A 393 8.51 7.46 1.21
CA HIS A 393 9.59 6.92 0.38
C HIS A 393 9.41 5.42 0.02
N THR A 394 8.43 4.74 0.63
CA THR A 394 8.07 3.33 0.38
C THR A 394 6.83 3.16 -0.48
N ILE A 395 6.13 4.24 -0.84
CA ILE A 395 4.84 4.12 -1.55
C ILE A 395 5.00 3.38 -2.88
N ARG A 396 4.06 2.47 -3.17
CA ARG A 396 4.03 1.55 -4.32
C ARG A 396 5.19 0.54 -4.41
N LYS A 397 6.04 0.43 -3.38
CA LYS A 397 7.09 -0.58 -3.29
C LYS A 397 6.61 -1.80 -2.49
N THR A 398 7.25 -2.93 -2.73
CA THR A 398 7.01 -4.19 -1.99
C THR A 398 7.09 -3.92 -0.49
N SER A 399 6.06 -4.35 0.25
CA SER A 399 5.92 -4.14 1.71
C SER A 399 5.85 -2.66 2.15
N GLY A 400 5.65 -1.73 1.21
CA GLY A 400 5.53 -0.29 1.45
C GLY A 400 4.08 0.20 1.49
N LEU A 401 3.87 1.52 1.50
CA LEU A 401 2.53 2.11 1.42
C LEU A 401 1.87 1.83 0.06
N ALA A 402 0.56 1.60 0.05
CA ALA A 402 -0.21 1.48 -1.18
C ALA A 402 -0.27 2.82 -1.93
N GLY A 403 -0.33 2.76 -3.27
CA GLY A 403 -0.51 3.95 -4.12
C GLY A 403 -1.86 4.66 -3.93
N PHE A 404 -2.81 4.01 -3.25
CA PHE A 404 -4.18 4.46 -3.03
C PHE A 404 -4.56 4.31 -1.54
N PRO A 405 -5.60 4.98 -1.03
CA PRO A 405 -6.16 4.70 0.29
C PRO A 405 -6.54 3.22 0.46
N LYS A 406 -6.10 2.64 1.57
CA LYS A 406 -6.32 1.24 1.94
C LYS A 406 -6.72 1.18 3.41
N ARG A 407 -7.89 0.62 3.70
CA ARG A 407 -8.49 0.58 5.05
C ARG A 407 -7.57 -0.06 6.09
N ASP A 408 -6.91 -1.15 5.72
CA ASP A 408 -5.98 -1.86 6.62
C ASP A 408 -4.63 -1.15 6.78
N GLU A 409 -4.34 -0.15 5.95
CA GLU A 409 -3.13 0.67 6.06
C GLU A 409 -3.30 1.81 7.08
N SER A 410 -4.49 2.42 7.16
CA SER A 410 -4.76 3.53 8.08
C SER A 410 -6.23 3.67 8.41
N VAL A 411 -6.53 3.98 9.68
CA VAL A 411 -7.89 4.34 10.14
C VAL A 411 -8.45 5.58 9.44
N HIS A 412 -7.58 6.39 8.84
CA HIS A 412 -7.94 7.60 8.11
C HIS A 412 -8.41 7.32 6.68
N ASP A 413 -8.12 6.13 6.14
CA ASP A 413 -8.56 5.67 4.83
C ASP A 413 -9.97 5.06 4.98
N ALA A 414 -10.99 5.91 4.99
CA ALA A 414 -12.36 5.50 5.33
C ALA A 414 -12.90 4.38 4.43
N PHE A 415 -12.54 4.40 3.15
CA PHE A 415 -12.88 3.39 2.15
C PHE A 415 -11.66 3.05 1.28
N GLY A 416 -11.57 1.80 0.82
CA GLY A 416 -10.52 1.38 -0.10
C GLY A 416 -10.77 1.94 -1.50
N ALA A 417 -9.70 2.33 -2.20
CA ALA A 417 -9.82 2.91 -3.54
C ALA A 417 -8.87 2.26 -4.55
N GLY A 418 -9.20 2.38 -5.83
CA GLY A 418 -8.38 1.95 -6.96
C GLY A 418 -9.18 2.11 -8.25
N HIS A 419 -10.25 1.33 -8.40
CA HIS A 419 -11.27 1.62 -9.42
C HIS A 419 -12.00 2.93 -9.10
N SER A 420 -12.39 3.65 -10.16
CA SER A 420 -13.10 4.93 -10.05
C SER A 420 -14.58 4.78 -9.70
N SER A 421 -15.20 5.90 -9.37
CA SER A 421 -16.66 6.13 -9.32
C SER A 421 -17.38 5.39 -8.19
N THR A 422 -16.63 4.86 -7.24
CA THR A 422 -17.13 4.13 -6.08
C THR A 422 -17.38 5.03 -4.87
N SER A 423 -16.77 6.23 -4.84
CA SER A 423 -16.76 7.09 -3.65
C SER A 423 -18.14 7.59 -3.24
N ILE A 424 -19.02 7.96 -4.18
CA ILE A 424 -20.36 8.47 -3.87
C ILE A 424 -21.24 7.33 -3.35
N SER A 425 -21.21 6.16 -3.99
CA SER A 425 -21.92 4.96 -3.51
C SER A 425 -21.49 4.57 -2.10
N ALA A 426 -20.18 4.49 -1.85
CA ALA A 426 -19.64 4.16 -0.54
C ALA A 426 -19.98 5.23 0.50
N GLY A 427 -19.87 6.51 0.13
CA GLY A 427 -20.24 7.64 0.99
C GLY A 427 -21.72 7.62 1.37
N LEU A 428 -22.61 7.36 0.41
CA LEU A 428 -24.04 7.24 0.66
C LEU A 428 -24.33 6.11 1.67
N GLY A 429 -23.73 4.93 1.47
CA GLY A 429 -23.86 3.81 2.40
C GLY A 429 -23.36 4.16 3.81
N MET A 430 -22.24 4.90 3.93
CA MET A 430 -21.73 5.37 5.23
C MET A 430 -22.62 6.43 5.87
N ALA A 431 -23.24 7.31 5.09
CA ALA A 431 -24.17 8.33 5.59
C ALA A 431 -25.45 7.68 6.13
N VAL A 432 -26.03 6.75 5.38
CA VAL A 432 -27.20 5.97 5.83
C VAL A 432 -26.87 5.17 7.09
N ALA A 433 -25.70 4.51 7.13
CA ALA A 433 -25.27 3.77 8.32
C ALA A 433 -25.04 4.68 9.54
N ARG A 434 -24.50 5.89 9.35
CA ARG A 434 -24.37 6.90 10.41
C ARG A 434 -25.73 7.22 11.01
N ASP A 435 -26.73 7.51 10.16
CA ASP A 435 -28.06 7.92 10.59
C ASP A 435 -28.78 6.80 11.34
N LEU A 436 -28.72 5.56 10.83
CA LEU A 436 -29.26 4.37 11.49
C LEU A 436 -28.62 4.09 12.86
N LEU A 437 -27.35 4.47 13.04
CA LEU A 437 -26.61 4.32 14.30
C LEU A 437 -26.75 5.53 15.22
N GLY A 438 -27.53 6.55 14.87
CA GLY A 438 -27.71 7.77 15.67
C GLY A 438 -26.43 8.60 15.81
N LYS A 439 -25.51 8.50 14.86
CA LYS A 439 -24.26 9.27 14.82
C LYS A 439 -24.45 10.60 14.09
N ASN A 440 -23.52 11.52 14.27
CA ASN A 440 -23.57 12.87 13.70
C ASN A 440 -22.28 13.26 12.94
N ASN A 441 -21.41 12.31 12.62
CA ASN A 441 -20.18 12.58 11.88
C ASN A 441 -20.47 13.00 10.42
N SER A 442 -19.56 13.76 9.82
CA SER A 442 -19.63 14.13 8.40
C SER A 442 -19.19 12.96 7.51
N VAL A 443 -19.77 12.87 6.32
CA VAL A 443 -19.36 11.91 5.28
C VAL A 443 -19.10 12.67 3.99
N ILE A 444 -17.86 12.62 3.51
CA ILE A 444 -17.34 13.43 2.42
C ILE A 444 -16.75 12.51 1.34
N SER A 445 -17.26 12.62 0.12
CA SER A 445 -16.74 11.92 -1.07
C SER A 445 -16.07 12.91 -2.01
N VAL A 446 -14.77 12.77 -2.22
CA VAL A 446 -13.98 13.58 -3.17
C VAL A 446 -13.84 12.83 -4.48
N ILE A 447 -14.43 13.34 -5.55
CA ILE A 447 -14.49 12.69 -6.86
C ILE A 447 -14.00 13.62 -7.96
N GLY A 448 -13.23 13.08 -8.92
CA GLY A 448 -12.77 13.85 -10.09
C GLY A 448 -13.83 13.94 -11.19
N ASP A 449 -13.72 14.95 -12.06
CA ASP A 449 -14.58 15.15 -13.23
C ASP A 449 -14.61 13.95 -14.19
N GLY A 450 -13.46 13.29 -14.39
CA GLY A 450 -13.40 12.05 -15.18
C GLY A 450 -14.18 10.89 -14.54
N ALA A 451 -14.06 10.69 -13.24
CA ALA A 451 -14.77 9.63 -12.52
C ALA A 451 -16.28 9.88 -12.44
N MET A 452 -16.72 11.14 -12.45
CA MET A 452 -18.13 11.51 -12.51
C MET A 452 -18.84 11.02 -13.80
N THR A 453 -18.08 10.62 -14.83
CA THR A 453 -18.65 10.14 -16.10
C THR A 453 -19.20 8.70 -16.05
N ALA A 454 -18.86 7.92 -15.03
CA ALA A 454 -19.31 6.53 -14.92
C ALA A 454 -20.76 6.41 -14.45
N GLY A 455 -21.48 5.39 -14.94
CA GLY A 455 -22.87 5.11 -14.56
C GLY A 455 -23.10 5.03 -13.05
N GLN A 456 -22.22 4.33 -12.33
CA GLN A 456 -22.31 4.16 -10.88
C GLN A 456 -22.33 5.50 -10.10
N ALA A 457 -21.61 6.52 -10.58
CA ALA A 457 -21.64 7.84 -9.93
C ALA A 457 -23.01 8.51 -10.08
N TYR A 458 -23.64 8.41 -11.26
CA TYR A 458 -24.99 8.93 -11.49
C TYR A 458 -26.05 8.19 -10.69
N GLU A 459 -25.99 6.86 -10.66
CA GLU A 459 -26.88 6.02 -9.86
C GLU A 459 -26.81 6.41 -8.38
N ALA A 460 -25.60 6.60 -7.86
CA ALA A 460 -25.38 7.00 -6.48
C ALA A 460 -25.88 8.42 -6.17
N MET A 461 -25.65 9.40 -7.06
CA MET A 461 -26.17 10.75 -6.89
C MET A 461 -27.70 10.78 -6.93
N ASN A 462 -28.31 10.08 -7.89
CA ASN A 462 -29.76 9.95 -8.00
C ASN A 462 -30.35 9.32 -6.73
N ASN A 463 -29.71 8.28 -6.19
CA ASN A 463 -30.17 7.66 -4.95
C ASN A 463 -29.94 8.54 -3.72
N ALA A 464 -28.83 9.29 -3.66
CA ALA A 464 -28.56 10.24 -2.58
C ALA A 464 -29.64 11.34 -2.51
N GLY A 465 -30.03 11.91 -3.65
CA GLY A 465 -31.12 12.89 -3.73
C GLY A 465 -32.48 12.30 -3.38
N PHE A 466 -32.77 11.08 -3.84
CA PHE A 466 -34.01 10.38 -3.46
C PHE A 466 -34.12 10.13 -1.95
N LEU A 467 -33.02 9.76 -1.31
CA LEU A 467 -32.97 9.50 0.13
C LEU A 467 -32.87 10.78 0.98
N ASP A 468 -32.65 11.94 0.36
CA ASP A 468 -32.28 13.20 1.04
C ASP A 468 -31.13 12.99 2.04
N ALA A 469 -30.16 12.16 1.67
CA ALA A 469 -29.12 11.70 2.58
C ALA A 469 -28.11 12.81 2.89
N ASN A 470 -27.89 13.10 4.17
CA ASN A 470 -26.94 14.14 4.59
C ASN A 470 -25.49 13.72 4.34
N MET A 471 -24.92 14.14 3.21
CA MET A 471 -23.54 13.86 2.80
C MET A 471 -22.98 14.99 1.93
N ILE A 472 -21.64 15.07 1.86
CA ILE A 472 -20.93 16.09 1.09
C ILE A 472 -20.21 15.41 -0.08
N ILE A 473 -20.48 15.85 -1.30
CA ILE A 473 -19.81 15.41 -2.52
C ILE A 473 -18.95 16.58 -3.00
N ILE A 474 -17.64 16.38 -3.08
CA ILE A 474 -16.72 17.38 -3.63
C ILE A 474 -16.33 16.93 -5.03
N LEU A 475 -16.82 17.66 -6.03
CA LEU A 475 -16.42 17.50 -7.43
C LEU A 475 -15.14 18.31 -7.67
N ASN A 476 -14.03 17.61 -7.82
CA ASN A 476 -12.73 18.15 -8.21
C ASN A 476 -12.60 18.20 -9.74
N ASP A 477 -12.97 19.32 -10.35
CA ASP A 477 -12.89 19.53 -11.80
C ASP A 477 -11.54 20.14 -12.19
N ASN A 478 -10.69 19.35 -12.87
CA ASN A 478 -9.43 19.82 -13.45
C ASN A 478 -9.39 19.75 -14.98
N LYS A 479 -10.54 19.51 -15.63
CA LYS A 479 -10.72 19.33 -17.07
C LYS A 479 -9.88 18.21 -17.69
N GLN A 480 -9.39 17.26 -16.91
CA GLN A 480 -8.54 16.17 -17.38
C GLN A 480 -8.92 14.85 -16.72
N VAL A 481 -8.78 13.76 -17.48
CA VAL A 481 -8.96 12.42 -16.93
C VAL A 481 -7.65 11.94 -16.28
N SER A 482 -7.78 11.15 -15.21
CA SER A 482 -6.65 10.57 -14.47
C SER A 482 -6.01 9.36 -15.14
N LEU A 483 -6.67 8.76 -16.12
CA LEU A 483 -6.09 7.66 -16.89
C LEU A 483 -5.05 8.22 -17.88
N PRO A 484 -4.13 7.39 -18.40
CA PRO A 484 -3.25 7.78 -19.50
C PRO A 484 -4.07 8.01 -20.78
N THR A 485 -4.78 9.13 -20.83
CA THR A 485 -5.63 9.59 -21.94
C THR A 485 -4.87 10.49 -22.91
N ALA A 486 -3.55 10.63 -22.74
CA ALA A 486 -2.74 11.49 -23.59
C ALA A 486 -2.90 11.07 -25.06
N THR A 487 -3.46 11.98 -25.85
CA THR A 487 -3.33 11.95 -27.31
C THR A 487 -1.88 12.25 -27.67
N LEU A 488 -1.45 11.88 -28.88
CA LEU A 488 -0.07 12.16 -29.33
C LEU A 488 0.26 13.66 -29.35
N ASP A 489 -0.75 14.53 -29.32
CA ASP A 489 -0.62 15.98 -29.40
C ASP A 489 -0.97 16.70 -28.06
N GLY A 490 -1.27 15.96 -26.97
CA GLY A 490 -1.58 16.56 -25.66
C GLY A 490 -2.59 15.78 -24.79
N PRO A 491 -2.95 16.31 -23.61
CA PRO A 491 -3.88 15.65 -22.70
C PRO A 491 -5.30 15.70 -23.27
N ALA A 492 -6.04 14.59 -23.24
CA ALA A 492 -7.43 14.58 -23.70
C ALA A 492 -8.36 15.19 -22.64
N THR A 493 -9.32 16.02 -23.09
CA THR A 493 -10.42 16.49 -22.25
C THR A 493 -11.40 15.34 -21.96
N PRO A 494 -11.98 15.23 -20.76
CA PRO A 494 -13.03 14.26 -20.47
C PRO A 494 -14.16 14.36 -21.49
N VAL A 495 -14.56 13.20 -22.02
CA VAL A 495 -15.66 13.10 -22.99
C VAL A 495 -17.00 12.98 -22.26
N GLY A 496 -18.04 13.57 -22.84
CA GLY A 496 -19.40 13.49 -22.31
C GLY A 496 -20.14 14.83 -22.33
N ALA A 497 -21.48 14.76 -22.34
CA ALA A 497 -22.32 15.95 -22.26
C ALA A 497 -22.17 16.67 -20.91
N LEU A 498 -21.95 15.93 -19.82
CA LEU A 498 -21.70 16.49 -18.49
C LEU A 498 -20.41 17.33 -18.47
N SER A 499 -19.30 16.83 -19.00
CA SER A 499 -18.03 17.57 -19.06
C SER A 499 -18.14 18.87 -19.87
N ARG A 500 -18.93 18.86 -20.96
CA ARG A 500 -19.29 20.09 -21.70
C ARG A 500 -20.17 21.04 -20.89
N ASN A 501 -21.13 20.52 -20.13
CA ASN A 501 -21.98 21.34 -19.26
C ASN A 501 -21.17 21.97 -18.10
N LEU A 502 -20.26 21.22 -17.47
CA LEU A 502 -19.32 21.76 -16.47
C LEU A 502 -18.47 22.89 -17.07
N SER A 503 -17.94 22.69 -18.27
CA SER A 503 -17.19 23.71 -19.01
C SER A 503 -18.04 24.97 -19.32
N LYS A 504 -19.32 24.79 -19.68
CA LYS A 504 -20.27 25.91 -19.91
C LYS A 504 -20.60 26.66 -18.62
N ILE A 505 -20.79 25.95 -17.51
CA ILE A 505 -21.04 26.55 -16.19
C ILE A 505 -19.86 27.44 -15.80
N GLN A 506 -18.62 26.94 -15.96
CA GLN A 506 -17.41 27.72 -15.72
C GLN A 506 -17.26 28.94 -16.65
N ALA A 507 -17.64 28.81 -17.93
CA ALA A 507 -17.54 29.89 -18.91
C ALA A 507 -18.64 30.96 -18.76
N SER A 508 -19.68 30.69 -17.96
CA SER A 508 -20.82 31.60 -17.82
C SER A 508 -20.45 32.87 -17.01
N THR A 509 -20.55 34.02 -17.66
CA THR A 509 -20.25 35.34 -17.08
C THR A 509 -21.20 35.75 -15.95
N LYS A 510 -22.38 35.12 -15.86
CA LYS A 510 -23.36 35.35 -14.78
C LYS A 510 -22.88 34.81 -13.42
N PHE A 511 -22.22 33.65 -13.39
CA PHE A 511 -21.68 33.08 -12.14
C PHE A 511 -20.41 33.81 -11.66
N ARG A 512 -19.59 34.31 -12.59
CA ARG A 512 -18.42 35.15 -12.24
C ARG A 512 -18.81 36.43 -11.50
N LYS A 513 -19.97 37.01 -11.83
CA LYS A 513 -20.54 38.18 -11.13
C LYS A 513 -21.19 37.82 -9.79
N LEU A 514 -21.80 36.64 -9.67
CA LEU A 514 -22.33 36.13 -8.41
C LEU A 514 -21.22 35.94 -7.35
N ARG A 515 -20.03 35.52 -7.78
CA ARG A 515 -18.81 35.39 -6.94
C ARG A 515 -18.34 36.73 -6.36
N GLU A 516 -18.48 37.83 -7.10
CA GLU A 516 -18.16 39.18 -6.59
C GLU A 516 -19.28 39.75 -5.71
N ALA A 517 -20.54 39.45 -6.03
CA ALA A 517 -21.69 39.86 -5.22
C ALA A 517 -21.67 39.18 -3.83
N ALA A 518 -21.33 37.88 -3.76
CA ALA A 518 -21.23 37.15 -2.49
C ALA A 518 -20.15 37.73 -1.56
N LYS A 519 -18.98 38.13 -2.10
CA LYS A 519 -17.92 38.83 -1.33
C LYS A 519 -18.38 40.16 -0.70
N THR A 520 -19.43 40.77 -1.24
CA THR A 520 -19.96 42.06 -0.76
C THR A 520 -21.00 41.86 0.35
N ILE A 521 -21.76 40.75 0.30
CA ILE A 521 -22.83 40.43 1.26
C ILE A 521 -22.23 39.95 2.60
N THR A 522 -21.11 39.21 2.59
CA THR A 522 -20.45 38.72 3.82
C THR A 522 -19.92 39.86 4.70
N LYS A 523 -19.68 41.05 4.15
CA LYS A 523 -19.24 42.24 4.93
C LYS A 523 -20.37 43.01 5.60
N GLN A 524 -21.65 42.77 5.25
CA GLN A 524 -22.77 43.57 5.76
C GLN A 524 -23.68 42.84 6.75
N ILE A 525 -23.55 41.51 6.91
CA ILE A 525 -24.38 40.75 7.86
C ILE A 525 -23.59 40.54 9.15
N GLY A 526 -23.25 41.65 9.81
CA GLY A 526 -22.83 41.67 11.21
C GLY A 526 -23.99 42.15 12.06
N GLY A 527 -24.67 41.23 12.77
CA GLY A 527 -25.67 41.59 13.78
C GLY A 527 -26.87 40.65 13.83
N GLN A 528 -26.93 39.87 14.92
CA GLN A 528 -28.06 39.12 15.49
C GLN A 528 -29.39 39.07 14.71
N THR A 529 -29.78 37.88 14.25
CA THR A 529 -31.19 37.38 14.31
C THR A 529 -31.26 35.89 13.90
N HIS A 530 -31.29 35.00 14.89
CA HIS A 530 -31.26 33.53 14.71
C HIS A 530 -32.61 32.87 14.38
N GLN A 531 -33.67 33.62 14.08
CA GLN A 531 -35.01 33.04 13.86
C GLN A 531 -35.60 33.23 12.46
N VAL A 532 -34.87 33.87 11.53
CA VAL A 532 -35.37 34.13 10.17
C VAL A 532 -34.84 33.12 9.12
N ALA A 533 -33.82 32.31 9.45
CA ALA A 533 -33.18 31.43 8.46
C ALA A 533 -34.04 30.23 8.01
N ALA A 534 -34.82 29.61 8.91
CA ALA A 534 -35.56 28.37 8.58
C ALA A 534 -36.79 28.59 7.67
N LYS A 535 -37.36 29.80 7.65
CA LYS A 535 -38.55 30.12 6.83
C LYS A 535 -38.23 30.77 5.48
N VAL A 536 -36.99 31.25 5.31
CA VAL A 536 -36.52 31.80 4.02
C VAL A 536 -36.07 30.67 3.09
N ASP A 537 -35.61 29.55 3.64
CA ASP A 537 -35.12 28.39 2.88
C ASP A 537 -36.24 27.64 2.12
N GLU A 538 -37.43 27.53 2.72
CA GLU A 538 -38.61 26.93 2.09
C GLU A 538 -39.15 27.79 0.92
N TYR A 539 -39.01 29.11 1.03
CA TYR A 539 -39.39 30.07 -0.02
C TYR A 539 -38.32 30.17 -1.14
N ALA A 540 -37.03 29.93 -0.82
CA ALA A 540 -35.95 29.88 -1.79
C ALA A 540 -35.99 28.61 -2.66
N ARG A 541 -36.36 27.44 -2.08
CA ARG A 541 -36.64 26.21 -2.85
C ARG A 541 -37.75 26.41 -3.90
N GLY A 542 -38.74 27.26 -3.59
CA GLY A 542 -39.86 27.56 -4.48
C GLY A 542 -39.64 28.66 -5.52
N MET A 543 -38.59 29.48 -5.40
CA MET A 543 -38.38 30.68 -6.24
C MET A 543 -37.15 30.61 -7.16
N VAL A 544 -36.18 29.72 -6.91
CA VAL A 544 -35.04 29.47 -7.82
C VAL A 544 -35.44 28.59 -9.02
N SER A 545 -36.58 27.89 -8.92
CA SER A 545 -37.23 27.12 -9.99
C SER A 545 -37.72 27.96 -11.19
N GLY A 546 -37.54 29.29 -11.17
CA GLY A 546 -38.01 30.21 -12.21
C GLY A 546 -37.08 30.40 -13.42
N SER A 547 -35.81 29.95 -13.39
CA SER A 547 -34.95 29.98 -14.59
C SER A 547 -33.71 29.09 -14.47
N GLY A 548 -33.87 27.80 -14.74
CA GLY A 548 -32.81 26.83 -15.03
C GLY A 548 -32.12 26.21 -13.82
N SER A 549 -32.69 25.15 -13.26
CA SER A 549 -31.99 24.23 -12.34
C SER A 549 -30.74 23.67 -13.01
N THR A 550 -29.64 23.58 -12.26
CA THR A 550 -28.47 22.81 -12.69
C THR A 550 -28.82 21.32 -12.72
N PHE A 551 -28.11 20.53 -13.54
CA PHE A 551 -28.30 19.09 -13.62
C PHE A 551 -28.25 18.40 -12.24
N PHE A 552 -27.39 18.88 -11.34
CA PHE A 552 -27.26 18.32 -9.99
C PHE A 552 -28.45 18.64 -9.08
N GLU A 553 -29.04 19.83 -9.22
CA GLU A 553 -30.25 20.20 -8.49
C GLU A 553 -31.47 19.38 -8.94
N GLU A 554 -31.53 19.01 -10.23
CA GLU A 554 -32.55 18.09 -10.75
C GLU A 554 -32.42 16.68 -10.16
N LEU A 555 -31.20 16.27 -9.81
CA LEU A 555 -30.95 15.02 -9.08
C LEU A 555 -31.24 15.15 -7.57
N GLY A 556 -31.66 16.32 -7.08
CA GLY A 556 -31.95 16.57 -5.67
C GLY A 556 -30.74 16.97 -4.82
N LEU A 557 -29.62 17.37 -5.43
CA LEU A 557 -28.42 17.81 -4.70
C LEU A 557 -28.38 19.33 -4.56
N TYR A 558 -28.01 19.81 -3.37
CA TYR A 558 -27.73 21.23 -3.16
C TYR A 558 -26.37 21.59 -3.76
N TYR A 559 -26.36 22.43 -4.80
CA TYR A 559 -25.16 22.73 -5.58
C TYR A 559 -24.45 24.02 -5.11
N ILE A 560 -23.15 23.92 -4.85
CA ILE A 560 -22.27 25.04 -4.48
C ILE A 560 -21.09 25.07 -5.46
N GLY A 561 -21.02 26.08 -6.34
CA GLY A 561 -19.85 26.32 -7.19
C GLY A 561 -20.15 26.90 -8.57
N PRO A 562 -19.17 26.95 -9.49
CA PRO A 562 -17.78 26.53 -9.30
C PRO A 562 -16.98 27.51 -8.41
N VAL A 563 -16.10 26.99 -7.55
CA VAL A 563 -15.17 27.78 -6.73
C VAL A 563 -13.71 27.42 -7.04
N ASP A 564 -12.76 28.28 -6.65
CA ASP A 564 -11.33 28.03 -6.86
C ASP A 564 -10.82 27.03 -5.81
N GLY A 565 -10.37 25.86 -6.26
CA GLY A 565 -9.84 24.80 -5.42
C GLY A 565 -8.42 25.04 -4.90
N HIS A 566 -7.78 26.15 -5.28
CA HIS A 566 -6.47 26.58 -4.76
C HIS A 566 -6.54 27.76 -3.79
N ASN A 567 -7.75 28.25 -3.47
CA ASN A 567 -7.93 29.28 -2.46
C ASN A 567 -8.31 28.63 -1.11
N ILE A 568 -7.34 28.48 -0.21
CA ILE A 568 -7.55 27.85 1.10
C ILE A 568 -8.58 28.61 1.94
N GLU A 569 -8.58 29.94 1.91
CA GLU A 569 -9.53 30.75 2.68
C GLU A 569 -10.98 30.49 2.25
N ASP A 570 -11.24 30.55 0.93
CA ASP A 570 -12.54 30.23 0.35
C ASP A 570 -12.97 28.79 0.72
N LEU A 571 -12.07 27.80 0.60
CA LEU A 571 -12.36 26.40 0.90
C LEU A 571 -12.69 26.17 2.38
N VAL A 572 -11.89 26.72 3.30
CA VAL A 572 -12.12 26.61 4.75
C VAL A 572 -13.47 27.21 5.10
N GLN A 573 -13.76 28.43 4.63
CA GLN A 573 -15.02 29.10 4.90
C GLN A 573 -16.24 28.31 4.38
N ILE A 574 -16.15 27.75 3.18
CA ILE A 574 -17.22 26.91 2.60
C ILE A 574 -17.43 25.66 3.45
N PHE A 575 -16.35 24.95 3.79
CA PHE A 575 -16.46 23.71 4.57
C PHE A 575 -16.96 23.95 5.99
N GLU A 576 -16.56 25.03 6.65
CA GLU A 576 -17.09 25.41 7.97
C GLU A 576 -18.59 25.72 7.91
N ASN A 577 -19.01 26.49 6.90
CA ASN A 577 -20.42 26.81 6.70
C ASN A 577 -21.24 25.54 6.46
N VAL A 578 -20.78 24.66 5.57
CA VAL A 578 -21.44 23.39 5.26
C VAL A 578 -21.50 22.48 6.49
N LYS A 579 -20.41 22.38 7.26
CA LYS A 579 -20.37 21.57 8.48
C LYS A 579 -21.32 22.08 9.57
N ALA A 580 -21.58 23.39 9.60
CA ALA A 580 -22.49 24.03 10.55
C ALA A 580 -23.99 23.92 10.14
N MET A 581 -24.30 23.51 8.89
CA MET A 581 -25.68 23.39 8.41
C MET A 581 -26.38 22.19 9.06
N PRO A 582 -27.57 22.37 9.66
CA PRO A 582 -28.36 21.26 10.19
C PRO A 582 -29.06 20.50 9.06
N ALA A 583 -28.66 19.25 8.83
CA ALA A 583 -29.29 18.31 7.89
C ALA A 583 -29.62 18.89 6.49
N PRO A 584 -28.62 19.40 5.74
CA PRO A 584 -28.85 20.06 4.46
C PRO A 584 -29.26 19.11 3.30
N GLY A 585 -29.41 17.81 3.55
CA GLY A 585 -29.48 16.80 2.50
C GLY A 585 -28.13 16.60 1.80
N PRO A 586 -28.11 16.04 0.58
CA PRO A 586 -26.87 15.82 -0.17
C PRO A 586 -26.39 17.13 -0.80
N ILE A 587 -25.16 17.55 -0.45
CA ILE A 587 -24.53 18.75 -1.00
C ILE A 587 -23.49 18.35 -2.05
N LEU A 588 -23.46 19.04 -3.19
CA LEU A 588 -22.37 18.97 -4.17
C LEU A 588 -21.59 20.29 -4.20
N ILE A 589 -20.32 20.24 -3.81
CA ILE A 589 -19.37 21.34 -3.89
C ILE A 589 -18.50 21.14 -5.13
N HIS A 590 -18.64 22.02 -6.12
CA HIS A 590 -17.84 22.01 -7.34
C HIS A 590 -16.65 22.94 -7.20
N ILE A 591 -15.45 22.36 -7.10
CA ILE A 591 -14.18 23.08 -7.06
C ILE A 591 -13.45 22.91 -8.40
N VAL A 592 -12.71 23.94 -8.79
CA VAL A 592 -11.87 23.93 -10.00
C VAL A 592 -10.40 23.91 -9.59
N THR A 593 -9.64 22.91 -10.03
CA THR A 593 -8.21 22.76 -9.73
C THR A 593 -7.37 22.62 -10.99
N GLU A 594 -6.05 22.77 -10.84
CA GLU A 594 -5.06 22.62 -11.90
C GLU A 594 -4.16 21.42 -11.60
N LYS A 595 -4.11 20.47 -12.54
CA LYS A 595 -3.23 19.30 -12.45
C LYS A 595 -1.76 19.76 -12.52
N GLY A 596 -0.97 19.37 -11.52
CA GLY A 596 0.44 19.76 -11.43
C GLY A 596 0.69 21.11 -10.76
N LYS A 597 -0.35 21.73 -10.18
CA LYS A 597 -0.28 23.09 -9.61
C LYS A 597 0.95 23.33 -8.75
N GLY A 598 1.65 24.43 -9.05
CA GLY A 598 2.79 24.94 -8.30
C GLY A 598 4.11 24.22 -8.59
N TYR A 599 4.16 23.33 -9.59
CA TYR A 599 5.39 22.73 -10.09
C TYR A 599 5.54 23.01 -11.60
N PRO A 600 6.34 24.01 -12.00
CA PRO A 600 6.40 24.48 -13.38
C PRO A 600 6.67 23.41 -14.46
N PRO A 601 7.56 22.41 -14.24
CA PRO A 601 7.75 21.34 -15.21
C PRO A 601 6.49 20.49 -15.45
N ALA A 602 5.69 20.21 -14.42
CA ALA A 602 4.44 19.48 -14.58
C ALA A 602 3.36 20.35 -15.25
N GLU A 603 3.30 21.64 -14.94
CA GLU A 603 2.34 22.55 -15.60
C GLU A 603 2.66 22.72 -17.09
N ALA A 604 3.93 22.68 -17.49
CA ALA A 604 4.35 22.81 -18.88
C ALA A 604 4.23 21.49 -19.69
N ALA A 605 4.32 20.32 -19.04
CA ALA A 605 4.31 19.03 -19.72
C ALA A 605 2.96 18.72 -20.40
N SER A 606 3.00 18.07 -21.56
CA SER A 606 1.81 17.69 -22.33
C SER A 606 0.94 16.66 -21.60
N ASP A 607 1.54 15.66 -20.95
CA ASP A 607 0.85 14.70 -20.08
C ASP A 607 0.66 15.22 -18.63
N LYS A 608 1.03 16.48 -18.41
CA LYS A 608 1.13 17.13 -17.10
C LYS A 608 1.97 16.36 -16.09
N MET A 609 2.87 15.46 -16.48
CA MET A 609 3.58 14.56 -15.56
C MET A 609 2.66 13.77 -14.62
N HIS A 610 1.53 13.24 -15.14
CA HIS A 610 0.56 12.52 -14.31
C HIS A 610 1.16 11.31 -13.57
N GLY A 611 1.73 10.37 -14.33
CA GLY A 611 2.47 9.23 -13.83
C GLY A 611 3.93 9.37 -14.23
N VAL A 612 4.83 9.40 -13.24
CA VAL A 612 6.26 9.65 -13.47
C VAL A 612 7.10 8.48 -12.99
N VAL A 613 8.21 8.24 -13.67
CA VAL A 613 9.33 7.47 -13.10
C VAL A 613 10.20 8.41 -12.27
N LYS A 614 11.38 7.96 -11.81
CA LYS A 614 12.35 8.85 -11.17
C LYS A 614 12.69 10.02 -12.09
N PHE A 615 12.79 11.23 -11.56
CA PHE A 615 13.04 12.43 -12.36
C PHE A 615 13.88 13.46 -11.61
N ASP A 616 14.50 14.37 -12.34
CA ASP A 616 15.23 15.51 -11.79
C ASP A 616 14.26 16.65 -11.40
N PRO A 617 14.15 17.07 -10.12
CA PRO A 617 13.16 18.06 -9.70
C PRO A 617 13.27 19.45 -10.37
N PRO A 618 14.47 20.05 -10.54
CA PRO A 618 14.56 21.34 -11.23
C PRO A 618 14.06 21.31 -12.68
N SER A 619 14.43 20.28 -13.45
CA SER A 619 14.14 20.21 -14.89
C SER A 619 12.86 19.43 -15.24
N GLY A 620 12.39 18.54 -14.36
CA GLY A 620 11.33 17.57 -14.64
C GLY A 620 11.78 16.39 -15.53
N GLN A 621 13.07 16.29 -15.86
CA GLN A 621 13.57 15.25 -16.77
C GLN A 621 13.45 13.86 -16.15
N GLN A 622 12.68 12.98 -16.79
CA GLN A 622 12.46 11.60 -16.33
C GLN A 622 13.58 10.65 -16.76
N PHE A 623 14.05 9.80 -15.84
CA PHE A 623 15.07 8.77 -16.07
C PHE A 623 14.43 7.44 -16.49
N LYS A 624 14.05 7.33 -17.77
CA LYS A 624 13.48 6.09 -18.33
C LYS A 624 14.59 5.13 -18.78
N GLN A 625 14.49 3.85 -18.41
CA GLN A 625 15.35 2.80 -18.99
C GLN A 625 14.94 2.56 -20.44
N LYS A 626 15.92 2.49 -21.35
CA LYS A 626 15.68 2.08 -22.75
C LYS A 626 15.45 0.58 -22.78
N SER A 627 14.25 0.16 -23.21
CA SER A 627 13.95 -1.23 -23.55
C SER A 627 14.45 -1.55 -24.95
N SER A 628 14.94 -2.76 -25.17
CA SER A 628 15.30 -3.28 -26.50
C SER A 628 14.08 -3.75 -27.32
N THR A 629 12.92 -3.92 -26.67
CA THR A 629 11.66 -4.35 -27.30
C THR A 629 10.52 -3.38 -26.98
N LEU A 630 9.52 -3.33 -27.87
CA LEU A 630 8.30 -2.56 -27.68
C LEU A 630 7.39 -3.23 -26.65
N THR A 631 6.39 -2.48 -26.17
CA THR A 631 5.37 -3.03 -25.25
C THR A 631 4.29 -3.77 -26.02
N TYR A 632 3.57 -4.72 -25.37
CA TYR A 632 2.39 -5.36 -25.95
C TYR A 632 1.36 -4.33 -26.46
N THR A 633 1.15 -3.26 -25.71
CA THR A 633 0.29 -2.12 -26.08
C THR A 633 0.69 -1.51 -27.43
N GLN A 634 1.98 -1.31 -27.65
CA GLN A 634 2.47 -0.73 -28.89
C GLN A 634 2.38 -1.70 -30.06
N TYR A 635 2.74 -2.98 -29.86
CA TYR A 635 2.57 -4.01 -30.89
C TYR A 635 1.09 -4.18 -31.28
N PHE A 636 0.16 -4.18 -30.31
CA PHE A 636 -1.28 -4.20 -30.56
C PHE A 636 -1.72 -3.00 -31.41
N ALA A 637 -1.33 -1.78 -31.02
CA ALA A 637 -1.73 -0.58 -31.72
C ALA A 637 -1.21 -0.54 -33.17
N GLU A 638 0.08 -0.86 -33.39
CA GLU A 638 0.67 -0.87 -34.73
C GLU A 638 0.05 -1.94 -35.63
N SER A 639 -0.24 -3.13 -35.10
CA SER A 639 -0.92 -4.19 -35.84
C SER A 639 -2.36 -3.82 -36.17
N LEU A 640 -3.12 -3.26 -35.21
CA LEU A 640 -4.50 -2.83 -35.44
C LEU A 640 -4.60 -1.73 -36.50
N ILE A 641 -3.64 -0.79 -36.52
CA ILE A 641 -3.56 0.26 -37.55
C ILE A 641 -3.37 -0.36 -38.93
N LYS A 642 -2.43 -1.30 -39.10
CA LYS A 642 -2.17 -1.98 -40.38
C LYS A 642 -3.39 -2.74 -40.88
N GLU A 643 -4.10 -3.45 -40.00
CA GLU A 643 -5.34 -4.14 -40.36
C GLU A 643 -6.44 -3.15 -40.78
N ALA A 644 -6.56 -2.01 -40.09
CA ALA A 644 -7.54 -0.98 -40.40
C ALA A 644 -7.23 -0.16 -41.65
N GLU A 645 -5.99 -0.15 -42.14
CA GLU A 645 -5.62 0.38 -43.46
C GLU A 645 -6.21 -0.47 -44.60
N ILE A 646 -6.34 -1.78 -44.36
CA ILE A 646 -6.87 -2.74 -45.33
C ILE A 646 -8.40 -2.84 -45.21
N ASP A 647 -8.94 -2.86 -43.99
CA ASP A 647 -10.36 -3.02 -43.72
C ASP A 647 -10.98 -1.76 -43.10
N ASN A 648 -11.82 -1.09 -43.89
CA ASN A 648 -12.51 0.13 -43.47
C ASN A 648 -13.60 -0.10 -42.41
N LYS A 649 -14.01 -1.35 -42.14
CA LYS A 649 -15.00 -1.70 -41.11
C LYS A 649 -14.42 -1.83 -39.71
N ILE A 650 -13.09 -1.85 -39.58
CA ILE A 650 -12.43 -1.89 -38.27
C ILE A 650 -12.58 -0.54 -37.59
N VAL A 651 -13.06 -0.58 -36.35
CA VAL A 651 -13.23 0.57 -35.46
C VAL A 651 -12.68 0.23 -34.08
N ALA A 652 -12.14 1.23 -33.41
CA ALA A 652 -11.52 1.08 -32.09
C ALA A 652 -12.36 1.79 -31.02
N ILE A 653 -12.48 1.18 -29.84
CA ILE A 653 -13.21 1.72 -28.69
C ILE A 653 -12.33 1.60 -27.45
N HIS A 654 -12.26 2.66 -26.64
CA HIS A 654 -11.75 2.60 -25.27
C HIS A 654 -12.66 3.33 -24.28
N ALA A 655 -12.48 3.01 -22.99
CA ALA A 655 -13.10 3.70 -21.88
C ALA A 655 -12.07 4.62 -21.21
N ALA A 656 -11.82 5.81 -21.80
CA ALA A 656 -10.85 6.80 -21.33
C ALA A 656 -9.42 6.25 -21.11
N MET A 657 -8.94 5.34 -21.95
CA MET A 657 -7.61 4.74 -21.82
C MET A 657 -6.81 4.77 -23.13
N GLY A 658 -6.95 5.82 -23.94
CA GLY A 658 -6.30 5.91 -25.25
C GLY A 658 -4.79 5.66 -25.22
N GLY A 659 -4.04 6.26 -24.30
CA GLY A 659 -2.59 6.02 -24.15
C GLY A 659 -2.25 4.71 -23.43
N GLY A 660 -3.08 4.29 -22.46
CA GLY A 660 -2.89 3.03 -21.74
C GLY A 660 -3.04 1.79 -22.62
N THR A 661 -3.95 1.86 -23.59
CA THR A 661 -4.28 0.78 -24.55
C THR A 661 -3.65 0.98 -25.93
N GLY A 662 -2.93 2.09 -26.15
CA GLY A 662 -2.31 2.42 -27.43
C GLY A 662 -3.30 2.89 -28.51
N LEU A 663 -4.59 3.02 -28.20
CA LEU A 663 -5.58 3.53 -29.15
C LEU A 663 -5.43 5.03 -29.46
N ASN A 664 -4.58 5.76 -28.73
CA ASN A 664 -4.17 7.11 -29.12
C ASN A 664 -3.38 7.12 -30.45
N TYR A 665 -2.60 6.06 -30.74
CA TYR A 665 -1.95 5.90 -32.05
C TYR A 665 -2.98 5.65 -33.15
N PHE A 666 -3.98 4.79 -32.88
CA PHE A 666 -5.05 4.50 -33.81
C PHE A 666 -5.91 5.74 -34.11
N GLN A 667 -6.28 6.50 -33.08
CA GLN A 667 -7.06 7.73 -33.21
C GLN A 667 -6.36 8.79 -34.05
N LYS A 668 -5.04 8.92 -33.95
CA LYS A 668 -4.27 9.85 -34.77
C LYS A 668 -4.37 9.52 -36.26
N GLN A 669 -4.36 8.24 -36.61
CA GLN A 669 -4.45 7.79 -38.00
C GLN A 669 -5.90 7.77 -38.50
N PHE A 670 -6.85 7.41 -37.65
CA PHE A 670 -8.26 7.22 -37.98
C PHE A 670 -9.19 7.91 -36.97
N PRO A 671 -9.26 9.25 -36.95
CA PRO A 671 -10.00 10.00 -35.94
C PRO A 671 -11.49 9.68 -35.93
N ASP A 672 -12.10 9.44 -37.09
CA ASP A 672 -13.52 9.12 -37.23
C ASP A 672 -13.86 7.64 -36.94
N ARG A 673 -12.86 6.80 -36.62
CA ARG A 673 -13.03 5.37 -36.33
C ARG A 673 -12.52 4.96 -34.95
N CYS A 674 -12.22 5.93 -34.08
CA CYS A 674 -11.82 5.68 -32.70
C CYS A 674 -12.78 6.39 -31.74
N PHE A 675 -13.37 5.65 -30.82
CA PHE A 675 -14.41 6.16 -29.91
C PHE A 675 -13.94 6.07 -28.46
N ASP A 676 -13.89 7.22 -27.79
CA ASP A 676 -13.74 7.31 -26.35
C ASP A 676 -15.12 7.42 -25.69
N THR A 677 -15.42 6.48 -24.81
CA THR A 677 -16.69 6.42 -24.08
C THR A 677 -16.63 7.06 -22.69
N GLY A 678 -15.48 7.61 -22.29
CA GLY A 678 -15.26 8.09 -20.92
C GLY A 678 -14.96 6.93 -19.97
N ILE A 679 -15.05 7.14 -18.65
CA ILE A 679 -14.88 6.05 -17.69
C ILE A 679 -16.20 5.27 -17.58
N ALA A 680 -16.57 4.57 -18.66
CA ALA A 680 -17.87 3.92 -18.81
C ALA A 680 -17.72 2.57 -19.53
N GLU A 681 -17.05 1.61 -18.90
CA GLU A 681 -16.75 0.29 -19.47
C GLU A 681 -18.03 -0.47 -19.86
N GLN A 682 -19.09 -0.37 -19.06
CA GLN A 682 -20.40 -0.94 -19.39
C GLN A 682 -20.90 -0.40 -20.75
N HIS A 683 -20.90 0.92 -20.90
CA HIS A 683 -21.30 1.56 -22.14
C HIS A 683 -20.37 1.20 -23.30
N ALA A 684 -19.05 1.13 -23.08
CA ALA A 684 -18.07 0.75 -24.10
C ALA A 684 -18.37 -0.63 -24.71
N VAL A 685 -18.74 -1.60 -23.87
CA VAL A 685 -19.09 -2.96 -24.30
C VAL A 685 -20.39 -2.96 -25.13
N THR A 686 -21.48 -2.39 -24.60
CA THR A 686 -22.77 -2.35 -25.33
C THR A 686 -22.69 -1.48 -26.58
N PHE A 687 -21.90 -0.40 -26.57
CA PHE A 687 -21.64 0.44 -27.73
C PHE A 687 -20.90 -0.36 -28.83
N ALA A 688 -19.89 -1.14 -28.46
CA ALA A 688 -19.24 -2.06 -29.39
C ALA A 688 -20.24 -3.12 -29.93
N ALA A 689 -21.13 -3.64 -29.08
CA ALA A 689 -22.19 -4.55 -29.51
C ALA A 689 -23.08 -3.91 -30.59
N GLY A 690 -23.53 -2.66 -30.38
CA GLY A 690 -24.31 -1.92 -31.37
C GLY A 690 -23.58 -1.71 -32.70
N LEU A 691 -22.29 -1.36 -32.66
CA LEU A 691 -21.46 -1.25 -33.87
C LEU A 691 -21.34 -2.59 -34.61
N ALA A 692 -21.16 -3.69 -33.88
CA ALA A 692 -21.09 -5.03 -34.47
C ALA A 692 -22.42 -5.46 -35.11
N ALA A 693 -23.55 -5.10 -34.49
CA ALA A 693 -24.89 -5.38 -35.02
C ALA A 693 -25.15 -4.68 -36.36
N GLU A 694 -24.58 -3.48 -36.55
CA GLU A 694 -24.61 -2.73 -37.81
C GLU A 694 -23.52 -3.13 -38.82
N GLY A 695 -22.79 -4.23 -38.55
CA GLY A 695 -21.84 -4.83 -39.48
C GLY A 695 -20.43 -4.24 -39.47
N LEU A 696 -20.08 -3.43 -38.47
CA LEU A 696 -18.70 -3.01 -38.21
C LEU A 696 -17.93 -4.09 -37.44
N LYS A 697 -16.61 -3.93 -37.35
CA LYS A 697 -15.69 -4.85 -36.67
C LYS A 697 -15.02 -4.15 -35.48
N PRO A 698 -15.70 -4.05 -34.33
CA PRO A 698 -15.22 -3.29 -33.19
C PRO A 698 -14.12 -4.03 -32.41
N PHE A 699 -13.04 -3.30 -32.13
CA PHE A 699 -12.00 -3.67 -31.17
C PHE A 699 -12.16 -2.80 -29.91
N CYS A 700 -12.70 -3.40 -28.86
CA CYS A 700 -12.89 -2.77 -27.57
C CYS A 700 -11.64 -3.03 -26.70
N ALA A 701 -10.76 -2.03 -26.58
CA ALA A 701 -9.53 -2.12 -25.81
C ALA A 701 -9.75 -1.56 -24.40
N ILE A 702 -9.64 -2.44 -23.40
CA ILE A 702 -9.94 -2.17 -21.98
C ILE A 702 -8.94 -2.97 -21.13
N TYR A 703 -8.54 -2.48 -19.96
CA TYR A 703 -7.72 -3.29 -19.06
C TYR A 703 -8.53 -4.46 -18.49
N SER A 704 -7.91 -5.63 -18.29
CA SER A 704 -8.56 -6.81 -17.70
C SER A 704 -9.29 -6.48 -16.39
N SER A 705 -8.66 -5.68 -15.52
CA SER A 705 -9.26 -5.28 -14.24
C SER A 705 -10.51 -4.41 -14.41
N PHE A 706 -10.57 -3.55 -15.42
CA PHE A 706 -11.69 -2.63 -15.62
C PHE A 706 -12.86 -3.26 -16.39
N LEU A 707 -12.60 -4.25 -17.26
CA LEU A 707 -13.67 -4.98 -17.93
C LEU A 707 -14.59 -5.72 -16.92
N GLN A 708 -14.11 -6.00 -15.71
CA GLN A 708 -14.95 -6.53 -14.62
C GLN A 708 -16.24 -5.70 -14.42
N ARG A 709 -16.18 -4.39 -14.62
CA ARG A 709 -17.35 -3.50 -14.50
C ARG A 709 -18.36 -3.71 -15.63
N GLY A 710 -17.90 -4.12 -16.82
CA GLY A 710 -18.72 -4.37 -18.01
C GLY A 710 -19.12 -5.83 -18.20
N TYR A 711 -18.93 -6.70 -17.19
CA TYR A 711 -19.09 -8.14 -17.38
C TYR A 711 -20.49 -8.55 -17.85
N ASP A 712 -21.54 -7.99 -17.25
CA ASP A 712 -22.93 -8.27 -17.64
C ASP A 712 -23.20 -7.89 -19.10
N GLN A 713 -22.62 -6.79 -19.58
CA GLN A 713 -22.73 -6.38 -20.98
C GLN A 713 -21.99 -7.33 -21.92
N VAL A 714 -20.88 -7.94 -21.48
CA VAL A 714 -20.21 -9.00 -22.24
C VAL A 714 -21.12 -10.23 -22.34
N VAL A 715 -21.76 -10.63 -21.24
CA VAL A 715 -22.66 -11.80 -21.21
C VAL A 715 -23.91 -11.58 -22.06
N HIS A 716 -24.67 -10.53 -21.72
CA HIS A 716 -26.01 -10.31 -22.25
C HIS A 716 -25.97 -9.62 -23.62
N ASP A 717 -25.17 -8.57 -23.77
CA ASP A 717 -25.23 -7.74 -24.97
C ASP A 717 -24.34 -8.28 -26.09
N VAL A 718 -23.29 -9.06 -25.79
CA VAL A 718 -22.36 -9.59 -26.78
C VAL A 718 -22.46 -11.11 -26.95
N ASP A 719 -22.20 -11.89 -25.90
CA ASP A 719 -22.09 -13.35 -25.98
C ASP A 719 -23.43 -14.00 -26.36
N LEU A 720 -24.52 -13.64 -25.67
CA LEU A 720 -25.86 -14.17 -25.92
C LEU A 720 -26.33 -13.91 -27.36
N GLN A 721 -25.96 -12.74 -27.91
CA GLN A 721 -26.31 -12.32 -29.26
C GLN A 721 -25.31 -12.81 -30.33
N LYS A 722 -24.21 -13.45 -29.92
CA LYS A 722 -23.13 -13.94 -30.79
C LYS A 722 -22.53 -12.82 -31.66
N LEU A 723 -22.44 -11.62 -31.11
CA LEU A 723 -21.93 -10.46 -31.83
C LEU A 723 -20.39 -10.51 -31.91
N PRO A 724 -19.79 -10.23 -33.08
CA PRO A 724 -18.35 -10.38 -33.28
C PRO A 724 -17.54 -9.20 -32.73
N VAL A 725 -17.68 -8.90 -31.44
CA VAL A 725 -16.86 -7.90 -30.73
C VAL A 725 -15.51 -8.53 -30.35
N ARG A 726 -14.40 -7.83 -30.60
CA ARG A 726 -13.07 -8.23 -30.11
C ARG A 726 -12.71 -7.43 -28.87
N PHE A 727 -12.43 -8.11 -27.77
CA PHE A 727 -11.91 -7.50 -26.56
C PHE A 727 -10.39 -7.61 -26.52
N ALA A 728 -9.70 -6.47 -26.54
CA ALA A 728 -8.26 -6.40 -26.35
C ALA A 728 -7.97 -6.06 -24.89
N LEU A 729 -7.64 -7.09 -24.10
CA LEU A 729 -7.45 -6.98 -22.66
C LEU A 729 -5.99 -6.71 -22.31
N ASP A 730 -5.68 -5.44 -22.07
CA ASP A 730 -4.35 -5.04 -21.60
C ASP A 730 -4.25 -5.20 -20.07
N ARG A 731 -3.03 -5.21 -19.50
CA ARG A 731 -2.78 -5.38 -18.05
C ARG A 731 -3.47 -6.64 -17.47
N ALA A 732 -3.54 -7.72 -18.23
CA ALA A 732 -3.91 -9.04 -17.72
C ALA A 732 -2.81 -9.58 -16.77
N GLY A 733 -3.20 -10.30 -15.74
CA GLY A 733 -2.31 -10.81 -14.69
C GLY A 733 -1.90 -9.76 -13.64
N LEU A 734 -0.72 -9.94 -13.08
CA LEU A 734 -0.07 -9.10 -12.08
C LEU A 734 0.44 -7.79 -12.71
N VAL A 735 0.11 -6.66 -12.08
CA VAL A 735 0.38 -5.32 -12.62
C VAL A 735 1.45 -4.54 -11.86
N GLY A 736 2.07 -5.14 -10.84
CA GLY A 736 3.15 -4.52 -10.06
C GLY A 736 2.66 -3.46 -9.09
N ALA A 737 3.14 -2.24 -9.28
CA ALA A 737 3.10 -1.13 -8.34
C ALA A 737 1.68 -0.59 -8.02
N ASP A 738 0.67 -0.96 -8.80
CA ASP A 738 -0.74 -0.60 -8.54
C ASP A 738 -1.46 -1.63 -7.67
N GLY A 739 -0.87 -2.81 -7.50
CA GLY A 739 -1.31 -3.82 -6.55
C GLY A 739 -2.69 -4.42 -6.85
N PRO A 740 -3.42 -4.88 -5.81
CA PRO A 740 -4.53 -5.80 -5.99
C PRO A 740 -5.76 -5.16 -6.64
N THR A 741 -5.92 -3.85 -6.53
CA THR A 741 -7.06 -3.14 -7.13
C THR A 741 -6.99 -3.04 -8.64
N HIS A 742 -5.81 -3.23 -9.23
CA HIS A 742 -5.58 -3.16 -10.68
C HIS A 742 -5.15 -4.51 -11.26
N CYS A 743 -5.02 -5.55 -10.43
CA CYS A 743 -4.65 -6.88 -10.88
C CYS A 743 -5.72 -7.44 -11.84
N GLY A 744 -5.30 -7.81 -13.04
CA GLY A 744 -6.13 -8.40 -14.09
C GLY A 744 -6.17 -9.91 -14.00
N ALA A 745 -6.44 -10.47 -12.81
CA ALA A 745 -6.31 -11.92 -12.58
C ALA A 745 -7.50 -12.76 -13.06
N PHE A 746 -8.64 -12.13 -13.36
CA PHE A 746 -9.93 -12.83 -13.42
C PHE A 746 -10.50 -12.99 -14.83
N ASP A 747 -9.92 -12.33 -15.85
CA ASP A 747 -10.45 -12.32 -17.21
C ASP A 747 -10.55 -13.71 -17.82
N ILE A 748 -9.55 -14.55 -17.61
CA ILE A 748 -9.55 -15.93 -18.10
C ILE A 748 -10.80 -16.66 -17.57
N THR A 749 -11.08 -16.56 -16.27
CA THR A 749 -12.20 -17.23 -15.63
C THR A 749 -13.55 -16.71 -16.12
N TYR A 750 -13.77 -15.39 -16.04
CA TYR A 750 -15.09 -14.84 -16.36
C TYR A 750 -15.38 -14.84 -17.87
N MET A 751 -14.36 -14.75 -18.74
CA MET A 751 -14.55 -14.83 -20.19
C MET A 751 -14.72 -16.27 -20.67
N ALA A 752 -13.91 -17.22 -20.19
CA ALA A 752 -13.92 -18.59 -20.71
C ALA A 752 -15.17 -19.39 -20.31
N CYS A 753 -15.86 -18.98 -19.24
CA CYS A 753 -17.13 -19.57 -18.86
C CYS A 753 -18.29 -19.25 -19.84
N LEU A 754 -18.16 -18.21 -20.69
CA LEU A 754 -19.22 -17.75 -21.60
C LEU A 754 -19.26 -18.58 -22.88
N PRO A 755 -20.40 -19.17 -23.28
CA PRO A 755 -20.49 -20.18 -24.34
C PRO A 755 -19.79 -19.84 -25.66
N ASN A 756 -19.96 -18.63 -26.19
CA ASN A 756 -19.53 -18.27 -27.55
C ASN A 756 -18.19 -17.51 -27.57
N MET A 757 -17.59 -17.24 -26.41
CA MET A 757 -16.30 -16.55 -26.33
C MET A 757 -15.13 -17.44 -26.76
N VAL A 758 -14.24 -16.83 -27.54
CA VAL A 758 -12.90 -17.34 -27.82
C VAL A 758 -11.93 -16.57 -26.95
N VAL A 759 -11.13 -17.27 -26.15
CA VAL A 759 -10.23 -16.69 -25.15
C VAL A 759 -8.81 -17.13 -25.47
N MET A 760 -7.98 -16.14 -25.80
CA MET A 760 -6.59 -16.31 -26.21
C MET A 760 -5.66 -15.40 -25.40
N ALA A 761 -4.46 -15.88 -25.10
CA ALA A 761 -3.41 -15.10 -24.46
C ALA A 761 -2.08 -15.32 -25.20
N PRO A 762 -1.48 -14.27 -25.81
CA PRO A 762 -0.19 -14.40 -26.47
C PRO A 762 0.93 -14.59 -25.43
N SER A 763 1.89 -15.45 -25.71
CA SER A 763 3.07 -15.68 -24.86
C SER A 763 4.27 -14.77 -25.18
N ASP A 764 4.29 -14.21 -26.38
CA ASP A 764 5.23 -13.20 -26.88
C ASP A 764 4.61 -12.33 -27.98
N GLU A 765 5.36 -11.34 -28.49
CA GLU A 765 4.92 -10.44 -29.56
C GLU A 765 4.64 -11.13 -30.91
N THR A 766 5.27 -12.28 -31.15
CA THR A 766 5.13 -13.05 -32.40
C THR A 766 3.86 -13.91 -32.38
N GLU A 767 3.50 -14.48 -31.23
CA GLU A 767 2.30 -15.30 -31.02
C GLU A 767 1.00 -14.49 -31.02
N LEU A 768 1.10 -13.14 -30.94
CA LEU A 768 0.00 -12.26 -31.34
C LEU A 768 -0.49 -12.60 -32.77
N MET A 769 0.36 -13.18 -33.62
CA MET A 769 0.09 -13.47 -35.03
C MET A 769 0.08 -14.97 -35.43
N HIS A 770 0.46 -15.94 -34.59
CA HIS A 770 0.65 -17.38 -34.97
C HIS A 770 0.05 -18.41 -33.99
N MET A 771 -0.16 -19.69 -34.39
CA MET A 771 -0.79 -20.77 -33.59
C MET A 771 0.10 -21.41 -32.50
N GLY A 772 -0.54 -21.93 -31.43
CA GLY A 772 0.13 -22.59 -30.28
C GLY A 772 0.92 -23.84 -30.66
N ARG A 773 1.96 -24.15 -29.88
CA ARG A 773 3.00 -25.14 -30.24
C ARG A 773 3.84 -25.63 -29.07
N ILE A 774 4.51 -26.78 -29.27
CA ILE A 774 5.60 -27.23 -28.40
C ILE A 774 6.80 -26.30 -28.60
N MET A 775 7.32 -25.77 -27.50
CA MET A 775 8.44 -24.82 -27.48
C MET A 775 9.75 -25.50 -27.12
N LEU A 776 9.69 -26.53 -26.29
CA LEU A 776 10.82 -27.35 -25.90
C LEU A 776 10.33 -28.80 -25.73
N GLU A 777 11.03 -29.76 -26.31
CA GLU A 777 10.79 -31.18 -26.07
C GLU A 777 11.62 -31.69 -24.89
N GLY A 778 11.00 -32.53 -24.07
CA GLY A 778 11.65 -33.23 -22.97
C GLY A 778 11.02 -34.58 -22.70
N SER A 779 11.15 -35.09 -21.47
CA SER A 779 10.64 -36.41 -21.12
C SER A 779 9.98 -36.41 -19.74
N ARG A 780 9.03 -37.33 -19.53
CA ARG A 780 8.30 -37.59 -18.27
C ARG A 780 7.40 -36.46 -17.76
N VAL A 781 7.78 -35.20 -17.86
CA VAL A 781 7.02 -34.04 -17.37
C VAL A 781 6.77 -33.06 -18.52
N ALA A 782 5.51 -32.66 -18.69
CA ALA A 782 5.09 -31.58 -19.59
C ALA A 782 4.57 -30.37 -18.80
N ILE A 783 5.02 -29.18 -19.18
CA ILE A 783 4.52 -27.89 -18.71
C ILE A 783 3.70 -27.28 -19.84
N LEU A 784 2.41 -27.03 -19.59
CA LEU A 784 1.50 -26.36 -20.50
C LEU A 784 1.21 -24.96 -19.96
N GLY A 785 1.93 -23.97 -20.47
CA GLY A 785 1.78 -22.56 -20.05
C GLY A 785 0.73 -21.83 -20.87
N TYR A 786 0.05 -20.85 -20.26
CA TYR A 786 -0.94 -20.00 -20.92
C TYR A 786 -0.64 -18.52 -20.71
N GLY A 787 -0.33 -17.81 -21.80
CA GLY A 787 0.02 -16.38 -21.79
C GLY A 787 1.49 -16.11 -21.45
N SER A 788 1.78 -14.93 -20.89
CA SER A 788 3.13 -14.45 -20.58
C SER A 788 3.93 -15.39 -19.66
N VAL A 789 3.26 -16.18 -18.81
CA VAL A 789 3.89 -17.12 -17.87
C VAL A 789 4.70 -18.23 -18.55
N VAL A 790 4.51 -18.44 -19.87
CA VAL A 790 5.32 -19.36 -20.67
C VAL A 790 6.81 -18.99 -20.59
N GLN A 791 7.15 -17.71 -20.45
CA GLN A 791 8.56 -17.29 -20.30
C GLN A 791 9.19 -17.83 -19.00
N GLN A 792 8.42 -17.85 -17.91
CA GLN A 792 8.81 -18.41 -16.62
C GLN A 792 8.92 -19.94 -16.72
N CYS A 793 8.05 -20.58 -17.52
CA CYS A 793 8.13 -22.02 -17.81
C CYS A 793 9.42 -22.38 -18.57
N LEU A 794 9.79 -21.59 -19.59
CA LEU A 794 11.03 -21.77 -20.34
C LEU A 794 12.27 -21.58 -19.44
N GLN A 795 12.27 -20.57 -18.57
CA GLN A 795 13.32 -20.38 -17.57
C GLN A 795 13.41 -21.56 -16.59
N ALA A 796 12.27 -22.06 -16.11
CA ALA A 796 12.23 -23.23 -15.23
C ALA A 796 12.81 -24.48 -15.92
N ALA A 797 12.50 -24.69 -17.20
CA ALA A 797 13.06 -25.79 -17.99
C ALA A 797 14.59 -25.70 -18.13
N GLN A 798 15.14 -24.49 -18.32
CA GLN A 798 16.60 -24.29 -18.33
C GLN A 798 17.24 -24.65 -16.98
N MET A 799 16.61 -24.27 -15.87
CA MET A 799 17.08 -24.59 -14.51
C MET A 799 17.00 -26.09 -14.19
N LEU A 800 15.98 -26.79 -14.70
CA LEU A 800 15.84 -28.25 -14.58
C LEU A 800 16.86 -29.00 -15.43
N LYS A 801 17.16 -28.50 -16.63
CA LYS A 801 18.20 -29.05 -17.50
C LYS A 801 19.57 -29.05 -16.83
N ALA A 802 19.87 -28.02 -16.02
CA ALA A 802 21.09 -27.96 -15.21
C ALA A 802 21.15 -29.01 -14.08
N GLN A 803 20.03 -29.70 -13.80
CA GLN A 803 19.91 -30.81 -12.85
C GLN A 803 19.63 -32.16 -13.56
N ASP A 804 19.99 -32.25 -14.84
CA ASP A 804 19.77 -33.41 -15.73
C ASP A 804 18.31 -33.85 -15.84
N ILE A 805 17.36 -32.92 -15.64
CA ILE A 805 15.93 -33.14 -15.87
C ILE A 805 15.53 -32.43 -17.16
N SER A 806 15.13 -33.18 -18.18
CA SER A 806 14.55 -32.63 -19.42
C SER A 806 13.03 -32.61 -19.31
N VAL A 807 12.40 -31.45 -19.53
CA VAL A 807 10.93 -31.28 -19.48
C VAL A 807 10.41 -30.70 -20.78
N THR A 808 9.21 -31.09 -21.18
CA THR A 808 8.51 -30.49 -22.31
C THR A 808 7.86 -29.19 -21.87
N VAL A 809 7.98 -28.12 -22.68
CA VAL A 809 7.25 -26.87 -22.49
C VAL A 809 6.42 -26.61 -23.74
N ALA A 810 5.12 -26.44 -23.56
CA ALA A 810 4.17 -26.12 -24.62
C ALA A 810 3.41 -24.83 -24.29
N ASP A 811 3.16 -24.03 -25.32
CA ASP A 811 2.29 -22.86 -25.24
C ASP A 811 0.87 -23.27 -25.64
N ALA A 812 -0.06 -23.11 -24.71
CA ALA A 812 -1.47 -23.41 -24.94
C ALA A 812 -2.14 -22.43 -25.91
N ARG A 813 -1.73 -21.14 -25.88
CA ARG A 813 -2.31 -19.97 -26.58
C ARG A 813 -3.80 -19.71 -26.37
N PHE A 814 -4.65 -20.73 -26.40
CA PHE A 814 -6.09 -20.66 -26.22
C PHE A 814 -6.52 -21.34 -24.92
N CYS A 815 -7.24 -20.58 -24.10
CA CYS A 815 -8.02 -21.16 -23.01
C CYS A 815 -9.36 -21.69 -23.56
N LYS A 816 -9.89 -21.03 -24.60
CA LYS A 816 -11.11 -21.44 -25.26
C LYS A 816 -11.12 -21.11 -26.76
N PRO A 817 -11.42 -22.07 -27.65
CA PRO A 817 -11.47 -23.51 -27.38
C PRO A 817 -10.08 -24.05 -27.00
N LEU A 818 -10.04 -25.11 -26.19
CA LEU A 818 -8.77 -25.78 -25.88
C LEU A 818 -8.18 -26.47 -27.12
N ASP A 819 -6.86 -26.49 -27.25
CA ASP A 819 -6.17 -27.39 -28.17
C ASP A 819 -6.18 -28.81 -27.60
N THR A 820 -7.28 -29.52 -27.88
CA THR A 820 -7.50 -30.87 -27.34
C THR A 820 -6.49 -31.89 -27.86
N ASP A 821 -5.92 -31.67 -29.04
CA ASP A 821 -4.98 -32.61 -29.64
C ASP A 821 -3.59 -32.46 -29.01
N LEU A 822 -3.15 -31.22 -28.79
CA LEU A 822 -1.94 -30.94 -27.99
C LEU A 822 -2.09 -31.51 -26.57
N ILE A 823 -3.22 -31.27 -25.90
CA ILE A 823 -3.43 -31.79 -24.54
C ILE A 823 -3.40 -33.33 -24.51
N LYS A 824 -4.04 -34.01 -25.48
CA LYS A 824 -3.98 -35.48 -25.59
C LYS A 824 -2.56 -35.97 -25.84
N LEU A 825 -1.81 -35.31 -26.71
CA LEU A 825 -0.43 -35.65 -27.01
C LEU A 825 0.43 -35.56 -25.76
N LEU A 826 0.38 -34.43 -25.05
CA LEU A 826 1.12 -34.21 -23.82
C LEU A 826 0.72 -35.22 -22.72
N ALA A 827 -0.58 -35.47 -22.56
CA ALA A 827 -1.10 -36.45 -21.61
C ALA A 827 -0.65 -37.89 -21.91
N LYS A 828 -0.47 -38.24 -23.19
CA LYS A 828 -0.06 -39.58 -23.62
C LYS A 828 1.44 -39.81 -23.45
N GLU A 829 2.26 -38.79 -23.70
CA GLU A 829 3.72 -38.91 -23.75
C GLU A 829 4.41 -38.65 -22.40
N HIS A 830 3.68 -38.17 -21.40
CA HIS A 830 4.24 -37.73 -20.12
C HIS A 830 3.53 -38.38 -18.93
N GLU A 831 4.28 -38.66 -17.87
CA GLU A 831 3.75 -39.13 -16.58
C GLU A 831 3.05 -37.99 -15.82
N PHE A 832 3.56 -36.77 -15.96
CA PHE A 832 3.07 -35.58 -15.28
C PHE A 832 2.74 -34.46 -16.27
N LEU A 833 1.56 -33.85 -16.11
CA LEU A 833 1.16 -32.64 -16.83
C LEU A 833 0.92 -31.50 -15.83
N ILE A 834 1.61 -30.39 -16.01
CA ILE A 834 1.47 -29.19 -15.18
C ILE A 834 0.94 -28.06 -16.03
N THR A 835 -0.24 -27.54 -15.70
CA THR A 835 -0.75 -26.31 -16.32
C THR A 835 -0.29 -25.10 -15.53
N VAL A 836 0.18 -24.05 -16.19
CA VAL A 836 0.66 -22.82 -15.55
C VAL A 836 -0.06 -21.62 -16.17
N GLU A 837 -0.70 -20.80 -15.34
CA GLU A 837 -1.38 -19.57 -15.77
C GLU A 837 -1.17 -18.43 -14.77
N GLU A 838 -1.19 -17.20 -15.26
CA GLU A 838 -1.25 -15.98 -14.43
C GLU A 838 -2.70 -15.52 -14.23
N GLY A 839 -3.58 -16.48 -13.96
CA GLY A 839 -5.01 -16.29 -13.74
C GLY A 839 -5.49 -16.83 -12.40
N SER A 840 -6.70 -16.48 -11.99
CA SER A 840 -7.34 -16.98 -10.78
C SER A 840 -7.82 -18.43 -10.90
N ILE A 841 -8.20 -19.02 -9.77
CA ILE A 841 -8.94 -20.29 -9.74
C ILE A 841 -10.17 -20.23 -10.67
N GLY A 842 -10.45 -21.33 -11.37
CA GLY A 842 -11.49 -21.38 -12.41
C GLY A 842 -11.00 -20.98 -13.81
N GLY A 843 -9.72 -20.61 -13.97
CA GLY A 843 -9.11 -20.25 -15.26
C GLY A 843 -8.73 -21.46 -16.14
N PHE A 844 -7.66 -21.28 -16.93
CA PHE A 844 -7.16 -22.23 -17.92
C PHE A 844 -6.97 -23.65 -17.37
N GLY A 845 -6.31 -23.79 -16.23
CA GLY A 845 -6.07 -25.09 -15.59
C GLY A 845 -7.38 -25.81 -15.25
N SER A 846 -8.44 -25.08 -14.92
CA SER A 846 -9.75 -25.66 -14.61
C SER A 846 -10.44 -26.21 -15.87
N HIS A 847 -10.35 -25.47 -16.99
CA HIS A 847 -10.84 -25.95 -18.29
C HIS A 847 -10.09 -27.20 -18.76
N VAL A 848 -8.76 -27.22 -18.63
CA VAL A 848 -7.95 -28.41 -18.94
C VAL A 848 -8.35 -29.58 -18.03
N SER A 849 -8.48 -29.35 -16.72
CA SER A 849 -8.90 -30.38 -15.76
C SER A 849 -10.26 -30.99 -16.11
N GLN A 850 -11.25 -30.14 -16.43
CA GLN A 850 -12.58 -30.57 -16.85
C GLN A 850 -12.52 -31.43 -18.11
N TYR A 851 -11.74 -31.01 -19.12
CA TYR A 851 -11.56 -31.77 -20.34
C TYR A 851 -10.90 -33.14 -20.08
N LEU A 852 -9.82 -33.17 -19.31
CA LEU A 852 -9.12 -34.41 -18.94
C LEU A 852 -10.02 -35.37 -18.14
N SER A 853 -10.90 -34.82 -17.29
CA SER A 853 -11.88 -35.60 -16.52
C SER A 853 -12.99 -36.16 -17.41
N ILE A 854 -13.64 -35.35 -18.24
CA ILE A 854 -14.76 -35.78 -19.09
C ILE A 854 -14.32 -36.80 -20.15
N THR A 855 -13.06 -36.73 -20.60
CA THR A 855 -12.50 -37.69 -21.58
C THR A 855 -11.95 -38.97 -20.95
N GLY A 856 -11.98 -39.11 -19.61
CA GLY A 856 -11.46 -40.27 -18.89
C GLY A 856 -9.93 -40.35 -18.86
N ILE A 857 -9.20 -39.30 -19.28
CA ILE A 857 -7.73 -39.30 -19.27
C ILE A 857 -7.19 -39.33 -17.83
N LEU A 858 -7.87 -38.66 -16.89
CA LEU A 858 -7.52 -38.69 -15.46
C LEU A 858 -7.80 -40.02 -14.77
N ASP A 859 -8.55 -40.93 -15.41
CA ASP A 859 -8.75 -42.29 -14.89
C ASP A 859 -7.50 -43.17 -15.12
N GLY A 860 -6.58 -42.70 -15.97
CA GLY A 860 -5.31 -43.35 -16.28
C GLY A 860 -4.16 -42.99 -15.33
N PRO A 861 -2.90 -43.28 -15.73
CA PRO A 861 -1.72 -43.06 -14.88
C PRO A 861 -1.26 -41.59 -14.83
N LEU A 862 -1.85 -40.70 -15.65
CA LEU A 862 -1.45 -39.30 -15.74
C LEU A 862 -1.66 -38.59 -14.41
N LYS A 863 -0.60 -37.96 -13.89
CA LYS A 863 -0.68 -37.07 -12.73
C LYS A 863 -0.74 -35.63 -13.20
N TRP A 864 -1.83 -34.94 -12.88
CA TRP A 864 -2.02 -33.54 -13.24
C TRP A 864 -1.89 -32.58 -12.05
N ARG A 865 -1.31 -31.40 -12.27
CA ARG A 865 -1.27 -30.27 -11.30
C ARG A 865 -1.53 -28.95 -12.01
N ALA A 866 -2.19 -28.01 -11.34
CA ALA A 866 -2.30 -26.64 -11.77
C ALA A 866 -1.43 -25.72 -10.90
N MET A 867 -0.76 -24.77 -11.55
CA MET A 867 -0.17 -23.60 -10.96
C MET A 867 -0.90 -22.38 -11.50
N MET A 868 -1.48 -21.62 -10.59
CA MET A 868 -2.30 -20.43 -10.88
C MET A 868 -2.11 -19.42 -9.75
N LEU A 869 -2.66 -18.23 -9.88
CA LEU A 869 -2.63 -17.26 -8.79
C LEU A 869 -3.34 -17.84 -7.55
N PRO A 870 -2.79 -17.62 -6.35
CA PRO A 870 -3.43 -18.12 -5.13
C PRO A 870 -4.77 -17.41 -4.90
N ASP A 871 -5.69 -18.07 -4.19
CA ASP A 871 -7.01 -17.53 -3.85
C ASP A 871 -6.92 -16.48 -2.73
N ARG A 872 -6.18 -15.41 -3.01
CA ARG A 872 -5.98 -14.21 -2.20
C ARG A 872 -5.43 -13.10 -3.08
N TYR A 873 -5.68 -11.86 -2.67
CA TYR A 873 -5.07 -10.71 -3.33
C TYR A 873 -3.55 -10.65 -3.11
N ILE A 874 -2.81 -10.29 -4.17
CA ILE A 874 -1.36 -10.03 -4.14
C ILE A 874 -1.13 -8.53 -4.04
N GLU A 875 -0.29 -8.10 -3.09
CA GLU A 875 -0.06 -6.70 -2.77
C GLU A 875 0.78 -5.97 -3.83
N HIS A 876 0.78 -4.63 -3.82
CA HIS A 876 1.64 -3.83 -4.70
C HIS A 876 3.12 -4.12 -4.45
N GLY A 877 3.89 -4.18 -5.53
CA GLY A 877 5.33 -4.41 -5.43
C GLY A 877 6.01 -4.45 -6.79
N ALA A 878 7.30 -4.79 -6.77
CA ALA A 878 7.99 -5.12 -8.01
C ALA A 878 7.36 -6.37 -8.64
N PRO A 879 7.21 -6.45 -9.98
CA PRO A 879 6.59 -7.62 -10.63
C PRO A 879 7.25 -8.95 -10.24
N GLN A 880 8.57 -8.97 -10.05
CA GLN A 880 9.29 -10.15 -9.60
C GLN A 880 8.90 -10.58 -8.19
N ASP A 881 8.74 -9.62 -7.27
CA ASP A 881 8.32 -9.92 -5.89
C ASP A 881 6.90 -10.45 -5.86
N GLN A 882 6.01 -9.90 -6.70
CA GLN A 882 4.64 -10.41 -6.85
C GLN A 882 4.61 -11.84 -7.41
N ALA A 883 5.45 -12.15 -8.39
CA ALA A 883 5.55 -13.50 -8.95
C ALA A 883 6.10 -14.52 -7.94
N GLU A 884 7.06 -14.12 -7.10
CA GLU A 884 7.56 -14.94 -5.98
C GLU A 884 6.45 -15.11 -4.92
N GLU A 885 5.75 -14.04 -4.53
CA GLU A 885 4.64 -14.10 -3.56
C GLU A 885 3.46 -14.95 -4.05
N ALA A 886 3.16 -14.90 -5.35
CA ALA A 886 2.12 -15.70 -5.99
C ALA A 886 2.51 -17.18 -6.13
N GLY A 887 3.79 -17.53 -5.98
CA GLY A 887 4.27 -18.89 -6.22
C GLY A 887 4.31 -19.27 -7.70
N LEU A 888 4.45 -18.30 -8.60
CA LEU A 888 4.46 -18.48 -10.06
C LEU A 888 5.83 -18.16 -10.70
N SER A 889 6.85 -17.87 -9.90
CA SER A 889 8.21 -17.69 -10.43
C SER A 889 8.77 -18.99 -11.01
N SER A 890 9.79 -18.87 -11.87
CA SER A 890 10.49 -20.04 -12.45
C SER A 890 11.00 -21.00 -11.37
N LYS A 891 11.46 -20.49 -10.22
CA LYS A 891 11.88 -21.32 -9.08
C LYS A 891 10.73 -22.14 -8.49
N HIS A 892 9.55 -21.57 -8.36
CA HIS A 892 8.37 -22.27 -7.85
C HIS A 892 7.91 -23.38 -8.80
N ILE A 893 8.00 -23.15 -10.11
CA ILE A 893 7.73 -24.16 -11.14
C ILE A 893 8.73 -25.33 -11.00
N VAL A 894 10.03 -25.03 -10.86
CA VAL A 894 11.08 -26.03 -10.58
C VAL A 894 10.79 -26.81 -9.30
N ALA A 895 10.47 -26.11 -8.20
CA ALA A 895 10.18 -26.75 -6.91
C ALA A 895 8.97 -27.70 -6.99
N THR A 896 7.95 -27.33 -7.77
CA THR A 896 6.77 -28.17 -8.00
C THR A 896 7.14 -29.42 -8.78
N ILE A 897 7.92 -29.29 -9.85
CA ILE A 897 8.39 -30.42 -10.67
C ILE A 897 9.28 -31.36 -9.85
N LEU A 898 10.25 -30.83 -9.11
CA LEU A 898 11.12 -31.63 -8.24
C LEU A 898 10.32 -32.37 -7.15
N SER A 899 9.29 -31.74 -6.60
CA SER A 899 8.40 -32.40 -5.62
C SER A 899 7.61 -33.56 -6.24
N LEU A 900 7.16 -33.41 -7.50
CA LEU A 900 6.47 -34.48 -8.24
C LEU A 900 7.38 -35.64 -8.63
N LEU A 901 8.67 -35.36 -8.83
CA LEU A 901 9.71 -36.36 -9.11
C LEU A 901 10.31 -36.99 -7.84
N ASP A 902 9.63 -36.86 -6.69
CA ASP A 902 10.07 -37.38 -5.38
C ASP A 902 11.45 -36.87 -4.92
N ARG A 903 11.80 -35.62 -5.27
CA ARG A 903 13.04 -34.90 -4.85
C ARG A 903 12.75 -33.71 -3.90
N PRO A 904 12.08 -33.92 -2.75
CA PRO A 904 11.61 -32.82 -1.88
C PRO A 904 12.73 -32.01 -1.22
N LYS A 905 13.90 -32.62 -0.99
CA LYS A 905 15.07 -31.91 -0.43
C LYS A 905 15.62 -30.86 -1.39
N GLU A 906 15.59 -31.16 -2.68
CA GLU A 906 16.08 -30.29 -3.73
C GLU A 906 15.03 -29.23 -4.06
N ALA A 907 13.75 -29.61 -4.07
CA ALA A 907 12.64 -28.67 -4.16
C ALA A 907 12.73 -27.56 -3.09
N PHE A 908 13.17 -27.88 -1.87
CA PHE A 908 13.35 -26.89 -0.79
C PHE A 908 14.40 -25.81 -1.10
N LEU A 909 15.36 -26.07 -1.99
CA LEU A 909 16.37 -25.08 -2.39
C LEU A 909 15.83 -24.01 -3.34
N PHE A 910 14.66 -24.25 -3.93
CA PHE A 910 13.97 -23.36 -4.88
C PHE A 910 12.69 -22.74 -4.30
N LYS A 911 12.36 -23.03 -3.03
CA LYS A 911 11.20 -22.45 -2.31
C LYS A 911 11.58 -21.23 -1.50
#